data_AF-A0A067F4X8-F1
#
_entry.id   AF-A0A067F4X8-F1
#
_cell.length_a   1.000
_cell.length_b   1.000
_cell.length_c   1.000
_cell.angle_alpha   90.00
_cell.angle_beta   90.00
_cell.angle_gamma   90.00
#
_symmetry.space_group_name_H-M   'P 1'
#
loop_
_entity.id
_entity.type
_entity.pdbx_description
1 polymer ?
#
loop_
_entity_poly.entity_id
_entity_poly.type
_entity_poly.pdbx_seq_one_letter_code
_entity_poly.pdbx_strand_id
1 'polypeptide(L)'
;MEGTHDIFMASTSLRRSASRWNTNSIGAFSRSSREEDDEEALKWAALEKLPTYNRLRKGILTTSRGEANEVDVYNLGLQERQRLIDKLVKVTDVDNERFLLKLKNRIDRVGIDLPKVEVRYEHLNVEAEAFLASNALPSFIKFYTNIFEDILNYLRIIPSKKRHLTILKDVSGVIKPGRLTLLLGPPSSGKTTLLLALAGKLDPTLKVSGTVTYNGHDMDEFVPQRTAAYISQHDNHIGEMTVRETLAFSARCQGVGTRYEMLTELARREKAAGIKPDPDIDVYMKAIATEGQEANVITDYYLKVLGLDVCADTMVGDEMIRGISGGQKKRVTTGEMMVGPALALFMDEISTGLDSSTTFQIVNCLRQNIHINSGTAVISLLQPAPETYDLFDDIILLSDGQIVYQGPRELVLEFFASMGFRCPKRKGVADFLQEVTSRKDQRQYWAHKEKPYRFVTVQEFAEAFQSFHVGQKISDELRTPFDKSKSHRAALTTETYGVGKRELLKANISRELLLMKRNSFVYIFKLIQIAFVAVVYMTLFLRTKMHKDTVTDGGIFAGATFFAITMVNFNGFSEISMTIAKLPVFYKQRDFRFFPPWAYAIPSWILKIPVSFLEVAVWVFLSYYVVGYDSNAGRFFKQYALLLGVNQMASALFRFIAVTGRNMVVANTFGSFALLVLLSLGGFILSREDIKKWWKWAYWCSPLTYAQNAIVANEFLGHSWKKFTQDSSETLGVQVLKSRGFFAHEYWYWLGLGALFGFVLLLNFAYTLALTFLDPFEKPRAVITEEIESNEQDDRIGGNVQLSTLGGSSNHNTRSGSTDDIRGQQSSSQSLSLAEAEASRPKKKGMVLPFEPHSLTFDEVVYSVDMPEEMKVQGVLEDKLVLLNGVSGAFRPGVLTALMGVSGAGKTTLMDVLAGRKTGGYITGNITISGYPKKQETFARISGYCEQNDIHSPFVTIYESLLFSAWLRLSPEVDSETRKVGTKSPRVLGH
;
A
#
# COMPACT_ATOMS: atom_id res chain seq x y z
N MET A 1 -9.56 -51.55 -22.41
CA MET A 1 -10.73 -51.64 -23.30
C MET A 1 -10.87 -50.31 -23.99
N GLU A 2 -10.82 -50.39 -25.31
CA GLU A 2 -10.86 -49.30 -26.29
C GLU A 2 -12.16 -48.48 -26.22
N GLY A 3 -12.11 -47.26 -26.77
CA GLY A 3 -13.28 -46.42 -26.94
C GLY A 3 -12.94 -45.01 -27.46
N THR A 4 -12.41 -44.96 -28.66
CA THR A 4 -12.21 -43.79 -29.53
C THR A 4 -13.51 -43.05 -29.85
N HIS A 5 -13.44 -41.73 -30.10
CA HIS A 5 -14.10 -41.10 -31.25
C HIS A 5 -13.47 -39.73 -31.60
N ASP A 6 -12.89 -39.69 -32.80
CA ASP A 6 -12.41 -38.54 -33.57
C ASP A 6 -13.49 -37.50 -33.86
N ILE A 7 -13.10 -36.27 -34.28
CA ILE A 7 -13.36 -35.73 -35.64
C ILE A 7 -12.86 -34.27 -35.82
N PHE A 8 -11.90 -34.15 -36.76
CA PHE A 8 -11.71 -33.17 -37.85
C PHE A 8 -11.22 -31.71 -37.66
N MET A 9 -10.07 -31.45 -38.28
CA MET A 9 -9.76 -30.47 -39.37
C MET A 9 -8.43 -29.74 -39.12
N ALA A 10 -7.53 -29.51 -40.06
CA ALA A 10 -7.30 -29.97 -41.41
C ALA A 10 -5.82 -29.66 -41.69
N SER A 11 -5.17 -30.55 -42.44
CA SER A 11 -3.77 -30.43 -42.85
C SER A 11 -3.61 -29.43 -43.99
N THR A 12 -2.46 -28.76 -44.05
CA THR A 12 -1.78 -28.50 -45.33
C THR A 12 -0.28 -28.44 -45.12
N SER A 13 0.41 -29.11 -46.03
CA SER A 13 1.69 -29.77 -45.90
C SER A 13 2.83 -28.99 -46.60
N LEU A 14 4.03 -29.58 -46.50
CA LEU A 14 5.24 -29.49 -47.34
C LEU A 14 6.39 -28.73 -46.66
N ARG A 15 7.65 -29.20 -46.60
CA ARG A 15 8.32 -30.45 -47.00
C ARG A 15 9.68 -30.42 -46.26
N ARG A 16 9.97 -31.38 -45.38
CA ARG A 16 11.34 -31.65 -44.91
C ARG A 16 11.82 -32.93 -45.58
N SER A 17 12.78 -32.78 -46.49
CA SER A 17 13.60 -33.88 -46.99
C SER A 17 14.61 -34.23 -45.91
N ALA A 18 14.52 -35.43 -45.36
CA ALA A 18 15.52 -36.00 -44.46
C ALA A 18 16.28 -37.09 -45.22
N SER A 19 17.51 -36.80 -45.64
CA SER A 19 18.48 -37.84 -46.00
C SER A 19 19.11 -38.36 -44.71
N ARG A 20 18.67 -39.55 -44.29
CA ARG A 20 19.35 -40.38 -43.29
C ARG A 20 20.72 -40.78 -43.83
N TRP A 21 21.80 -40.40 -43.16
CA TRP A 21 23.02 -41.20 -43.11
C TRP A 21 23.27 -41.57 -41.65
N ASN A 22 23.20 -42.88 -41.39
CA ASN A 22 23.53 -43.52 -40.15
C ASN A 22 25.01 -43.86 -40.19
N THR A 23 25.81 -43.35 -39.25
CA THR A 23 27.01 -44.05 -38.80
C THR A 23 27.21 -43.80 -37.32
N ASN A 24 26.94 -44.84 -36.53
CA ASN A 24 27.37 -44.96 -35.15
C ASN A 24 28.88 -45.16 -35.14
N SER A 25 29.62 -44.21 -34.56
CA SER A 25 30.89 -44.49 -33.91
C SER A 25 31.09 -43.49 -32.77
N ILE A 26 31.04 -44.01 -31.55
CA ILE A 26 31.45 -43.36 -30.32
C ILE A 26 32.91 -42.92 -30.48
N GLY A 27 33.12 -41.60 -30.51
CA GLY A 27 34.44 -40.98 -30.57
C GLY A 27 34.33 -39.56 -30.04
N ALA A 28 34.97 -39.31 -28.90
CA ALA A 28 35.05 -38.01 -28.26
C ALA A 28 35.76 -37.01 -29.19
N PHE A 29 34.98 -36.24 -29.93
CA PHE A 29 35.46 -35.04 -30.61
C PHE A 29 34.95 -33.83 -29.84
N SER A 30 35.88 -33.17 -29.16
CA SER A 30 35.72 -31.77 -28.79
C SER A 30 35.43 -31.01 -30.08
N ARG A 31 34.19 -30.52 -30.25
CA ARG A 31 33.92 -29.47 -31.24
C ARG A 31 34.95 -28.37 -31.00
N SER A 32 35.67 -28.00 -32.06
CA SER A 32 36.65 -26.93 -31.94
C SER A 32 35.89 -25.62 -31.77
N SER A 33 36.34 -24.72 -30.87
CA SER A 33 35.70 -23.41 -30.65
C SER A 33 35.53 -22.59 -31.94
N ARG A 34 36.33 -22.86 -32.97
CA ARG A 34 36.24 -22.22 -34.29
C ARG A 34 34.98 -22.61 -35.07
N GLU A 35 34.51 -23.85 -34.97
CA GLU A 35 33.30 -24.28 -35.68
C GLU A 35 32.03 -23.70 -35.04
N GLU A 36 32.03 -23.52 -33.71
CA GLU A 36 30.92 -22.88 -32.99
C GLU A 36 30.84 -21.36 -33.29
N ASP A 37 31.99 -20.68 -33.35
CA ASP A 37 32.09 -19.27 -33.74
C ASP A 37 31.63 -19.02 -35.20
N ASP A 38 31.97 -19.92 -36.12
CA ASP A 38 31.56 -19.82 -37.53
C ASP A 38 30.05 -20.06 -37.71
N GLU A 39 29.45 -20.98 -36.95
CA GLU A 39 28.01 -21.23 -36.97
C GLU A 39 27.23 -20.04 -36.37
N GLU A 40 27.73 -19.45 -35.28
CA GLU A 40 27.16 -18.23 -34.69
C GLU A 40 27.26 -17.04 -35.64
N ALA A 41 28.39 -16.87 -36.33
CA ALA A 41 28.58 -15.80 -37.33
C ALA A 41 27.62 -15.94 -38.52
N LEU A 42 27.38 -17.17 -39.00
CA LEU A 42 26.39 -17.44 -40.06
C LEU A 42 24.97 -17.12 -39.62
N LYS A 43 24.58 -17.51 -38.40
CA LYS A 43 23.26 -17.19 -37.82
C LYS A 43 23.10 -15.67 -37.64
N TRP A 44 24.15 -14.97 -37.21
CA TRP A 44 24.15 -13.51 -37.08
C TRP A 44 23.98 -12.81 -38.44
N ALA A 45 24.71 -13.26 -39.47
CA ALA A 45 24.57 -12.74 -40.84
C ALA A 45 23.16 -12.97 -41.41
N ALA A 46 22.51 -14.07 -41.05
CA ALA A 46 21.11 -14.31 -41.40
C ALA A 46 20.15 -13.33 -40.69
N LEU A 47 20.40 -13.01 -39.41
CA LEU A 47 19.61 -12.02 -38.66
C LEU A 47 19.77 -10.60 -39.23
N GLU A 48 20.96 -10.22 -39.69
CA GLU A 48 21.21 -8.88 -40.26
C GLU A 48 20.51 -8.64 -41.61
N LYS A 49 20.21 -9.72 -42.35
CA LYS A 49 19.45 -9.69 -43.60
C LYS A 49 17.94 -9.53 -43.38
N LEU A 50 17.45 -9.69 -42.14
CA LEU A 50 16.04 -9.51 -41.83
C LEU A 50 15.62 -8.03 -41.88
N PRO A 51 14.34 -7.75 -42.20
CA PRO A 51 13.76 -6.42 -42.02
C PRO A 51 13.93 -5.94 -40.56
N THR A 52 14.07 -4.63 -40.35
CA THR A 52 14.34 -4.02 -39.03
C THR A 52 13.40 -4.54 -37.94
N TYR A 53 12.10 -4.66 -38.24
CA TYR A 53 11.10 -5.18 -37.31
C TYR A 53 11.37 -6.63 -36.87
N ASN A 54 11.66 -7.54 -37.81
CA ASN A 54 11.94 -8.94 -37.51
C ASN A 54 13.29 -9.11 -36.81
N ARG A 55 14.28 -8.28 -37.15
CA ARG A 55 15.61 -8.27 -36.53
C ARG A 55 15.56 -7.87 -35.06
N LEU A 56 14.68 -6.94 -34.68
CA LEU A 56 14.49 -6.52 -33.29
C LEU A 56 13.76 -7.56 -32.43
N ARG A 57 13.05 -8.51 -33.06
CA ARG A 57 12.30 -9.57 -32.37
C ARG A 57 13.05 -10.89 -32.29
N LYS A 58 14.22 -10.99 -32.89
CA LYS A 58 15.04 -12.20 -32.89
C LYS A 58 16.42 -11.93 -32.34
N GLY A 59 16.94 -12.87 -31.57
CA GLY A 59 18.30 -12.81 -31.02
C GLY A 59 18.94 -14.19 -30.98
N ILE A 60 20.21 -14.22 -30.57
CA ILE A 60 20.96 -15.46 -30.40
C ILE A 60 21.19 -15.66 -28.91
N LEU A 61 20.86 -16.84 -28.39
CA LEU A 61 21.07 -17.20 -26.99
C LEU A 61 21.82 -18.54 -26.91
N THR A 62 22.91 -18.58 -26.16
CA THR A 62 23.71 -19.80 -26.00
C THR A 62 23.07 -20.75 -25.01
N THR A 63 22.87 -22.00 -25.44
CA THR A 63 22.34 -23.08 -24.59
C THR A 63 23.37 -23.58 -23.58
N SER A 64 22.94 -24.42 -22.62
CA SER A 64 23.81 -25.04 -21.62
C SER A 64 24.87 -25.99 -22.20
N ARG A 65 24.76 -26.34 -23.49
CA ARG A 65 25.73 -27.15 -24.23
C ARG A 65 26.72 -26.32 -25.05
N GLY A 66 26.68 -24.98 -24.96
CA GLY A 66 27.50 -24.07 -25.76
C GLY A 66 26.92 -23.73 -27.14
N GLU A 67 25.88 -24.44 -27.60
CA GLU A 67 25.28 -24.20 -28.92
C GLU A 67 24.49 -22.87 -28.96
N ALA A 68 24.79 -22.03 -29.94
CA ALA A 68 24.08 -20.79 -30.23
C ALA A 68 22.73 -21.06 -30.93
N ASN A 69 21.61 -20.82 -30.25
CA ASN A 69 20.27 -20.97 -30.82
C ASN A 69 19.62 -19.62 -31.13
N GLU A 70 18.94 -19.54 -32.27
CA GLU A 70 18.08 -18.41 -32.63
C GLU A 70 16.81 -18.47 -31.79
N VAL A 71 16.52 -17.41 -31.04
CA VAL A 71 15.37 -17.31 -30.16
C VAL A 71 14.49 -16.14 -30.61
N ASP A 72 13.18 -16.37 -30.64
CA ASP A 72 12.18 -15.32 -30.80
C ASP A 72 11.95 -14.64 -29.44
N VAL A 73 12.37 -13.39 -29.35
CA VAL A 73 12.30 -12.55 -28.15
C VAL A 73 10.85 -12.37 -27.70
N TYR A 74 9.88 -12.42 -28.62
CA TYR A 74 8.47 -12.32 -28.30
C TYR A 74 7.93 -13.55 -27.55
N ASN A 75 8.59 -14.70 -27.67
CA ASN A 75 8.16 -15.99 -27.11
C ASN A 75 9.20 -16.62 -26.17
N LEU A 76 9.99 -15.81 -25.46
CA LEU A 76 10.95 -16.29 -24.47
C LEU A 76 10.25 -17.04 -23.32
N GLY A 77 10.60 -18.33 -23.17
CA GLY A 77 10.08 -19.16 -22.09
C GLY A 77 10.63 -18.77 -20.72
N LEU A 78 9.92 -19.12 -19.63
CA LEU A 78 10.32 -18.78 -18.26
C LEU A 78 11.75 -19.26 -17.93
N GLN A 79 12.10 -20.48 -18.35
CA GLN A 79 13.44 -21.03 -18.14
C GLN A 79 14.54 -20.29 -18.91
N GLU A 80 14.23 -19.82 -20.12
CA GLU A 80 15.19 -19.06 -20.94
C GLU A 80 15.44 -17.68 -20.35
N ARG A 81 14.39 -17.01 -19.87
CA ARG A 81 14.51 -15.72 -19.18
C ARG A 81 15.30 -15.83 -17.89
N GLN A 82 14.99 -16.82 -17.04
CA GLN A 82 15.74 -17.05 -15.80
C GLN A 82 17.22 -17.30 -16.09
N ARG A 83 17.54 -18.15 -17.08
CA ARG A 83 18.92 -18.40 -17.50
C ARG A 83 19.62 -17.15 -18.03
N LEU A 84 18.93 -16.32 -18.81
CA LEU A 84 19.45 -15.05 -19.29
C LEU A 84 19.80 -14.13 -18.11
N ILE A 85 18.88 -13.96 -17.17
CA ILE A 85 19.11 -13.13 -15.98
C ILE A 85 20.22 -13.70 -15.09
N ASP A 86 20.26 -15.01 -14.85
CA ASP A 86 21.30 -15.65 -14.04
C ASP A 86 22.70 -15.57 -14.69
N LYS A 87 22.78 -15.54 -16.02
CA LYS A 87 24.04 -15.28 -16.74
C LYS A 87 24.47 -13.82 -16.63
N LEU A 88 23.52 -12.89 -16.68
CA LEU A 88 23.78 -11.45 -16.64
C LEU A 88 24.09 -10.95 -15.22
N VAL A 89 23.37 -11.48 -14.21
CA VAL A 89 23.46 -11.08 -12.80
C VAL A 89 23.35 -12.31 -11.91
N LYS A 90 24.50 -12.94 -11.60
CA LYS A 90 24.56 -14.12 -10.72
C LYS A 90 24.66 -13.71 -9.26
N VAL A 91 25.58 -12.80 -8.96
CA VAL A 91 25.75 -12.16 -7.65
C VAL A 91 25.41 -10.68 -7.79
N THR A 92 24.32 -10.26 -7.13
CA THR A 92 23.75 -8.90 -7.28
C THR A 92 24.76 -7.79 -7.05
N ASP A 93 25.60 -7.92 -6.02
CA ASP A 93 26.44 -6.81 -5.55
C ASP A 93 27.62 -6.51 -6.51
N VAL A 94 28.11 -7.51 -7.23
CA VAL A 94 29.28 -7.41 -8.12
C VAL A 94 28.88 -7.40 -9.60
N ASP A 95 27.96 -8.28 -9.98
CA ASP A 95 27.64 -8.48 -11.40
C ASP A 95 26.69 -7.40 -11.93
N ASN A 96 25.87 -6.77 -11.08
CA ASN A 96 24.93 -5.73 -11.52
C ASN A 96 25.66 -4.50 -12.10
N GLU A 97 26.73 -4.04 -11.46
CA GLU A 97 27.53 -2.93 -11.98
C GLU A 97 28.15 -3.29 -13.32
N ARG A 98 28.75 -4.48 -13.42
CA ARG A 98 29.37 -4.98 -14.66
C ARG A 98 28.35 -5.09 -15.79
N PHE A 99 27.16 -5.58 -15.49
CA PHE A 99 26.05 -5.69 -16.43
C PHE A 99 25.59 -4.31 -16.93
N LEU A 100 25.34 -3.37 -16.03
CA LEU A 100 24.94 -2.01 -16.37
C LEU A 100 26.04 -1.28 -17.18
N LEU A 101 27.31 -1.48 -16.85
CA LEU A 101 28.43 -0.95 -17.63
C LEU A 101 28.49 -1.55 -19.04
N LYS A 102 28.22 -2.84 -19.22
CA LYS A 102 28.12 -3.46 -20.55
C LYS A 102 27.00 -2.83 -21.38
N LEU A 103 25.83 -2.59 -20.77
CA LEU A 103 24.71 -1.90 -21.42
C LEU A 103 25.11 -0.48 -21.86
N LYS A 104 25.68 0.30 -20.95
CA LYS A 104 26.14 1.66 -21.23
C LYS A 104 27.20 1.69 -22.32
N ASN A 105 28.23 0.84 -22.23
CA ASN A 105 29.30 0.76 -23.23
C ASN A 105 28.76 0.45 -24.64
N ARG A 106 27.70 -0.35 -24.76
CA ARG A 106 27.05 -0.62 -26.05
C ARG A 106 26.43 0.64 -26.63
N ILE A 107 25.76 1.45 -25.80
CA ILE A 107 25.10 2.69 -26.20
C ILE A 107 26.15 3.78 -26.53
N ASP A 108 27.20 3.90 -25.71
CA ASP A 108 28.26 4.90 -25.89
C ASP A 108 29.09 4.65 -27.16
N ARG A 109 29.29 3.38 -27.56
CA ARG A 109 30.00 3.00 -28.80
C ARG A 109 29.40 3.59 -30.07
N VAL A 110 28.11 3.92 -30.07
CA VAL A 110 27.40 4.51 -31.22
C VAL A 110 27.06 5.99 -31.00
N GLY A 111 27.56 6.59 -29.92
CA GLY A 111 27.37 8.00 -29.58
C GLY A 111 25.90 8.39 -29.36
N ILE A 112 25.12 7.53 -28.70
CA ILE A 112 23.74 7.86 -28.30
C ILE A 112 23.78 8.43 -26.87
N ASP A 113 23.31 9.67 -26.72
CA ASP A 113 23.16 10.27 -25.39
C ASP A 113 21.87 9.78 -24.72
N LEU A 114 22.00 9.31 -23.47
CA LEU A 114 20.86 8.92 -22.65
C LEU A 114 20.06 10.15 -22.19
N PRO A 115 18.71 10.03 -22.08
CA PRO A 115 17.88 11.11 -21.57
C PRO A 115 18.19 11.37 -20.09
N LYS A 116 18.34 12.65 -19.74
CA LYS A 116 18.66 13.12 -18.39
C LYS A 116 17.59 14.10 -17.93
N VAL A 117 17.28 14.08 -16.63
CA VAL A 117 16.29 14.97 -16.03
C VAL A 117 16.94 15.73 -14.87
N GLU A 118 17.22 17.00 -15.07
CA GLU A 118 17.58 17.92 -13.99
C GLU A 118 16.30 18.51 -13.40
N VAL A 119 16.19 18.47 -12.07
CA VAL A 119 15.02 19.02 -11.35
C VAL A 119 15.45 20.27 -10.62
N ARG A 120 14.77 21.38 -10.88
CA ARG A 120 14.97 22.67 -10.19
C ARG A 120 13.69 23.07 -9.49
N TYR A 121 13.82 23.63 -8.29
CA TYR A 121 12.70 24.21 -7.55
C TYR A 121 13.14 25.54 -6.97
N GLU A 122 12.26 26.54 -7.08
CA GLU A 122 12.55 27.92 -6.70
C GLU A 122 11.38 28.49 -5.90
N HIS A 123 11.72 29.11 -4.78
CA HIS A 123 10.80 29.81 -3.88
C HIS A 123 9.56 28.98 -3.50
N LEU A 124 9.74 27.66 -3.32
CA LEU A 124 8.65 26.73 -3.07
C LEU A 124 8.11 26.92 -1.64
N ASN A 125 6.87 27.38 -1.54
CA ASN A 125 6.10 27.40 -0.29
C ASN A 125 4.90 26.47 -0.39
N VAL A 126 4.66 25.70 0.67
CA VAL A 126 3.48 24.82 0.78
C VAL A 126 2.78 25.11 2.10
N GLU A 127 1.53 25.54 2.01
CA GLU A 127 0.67 25.88 3.15
C GLU A 127 -0.51 24.90 3.23
N ALA A 128 -0.81 24.43 4.44
CA ALA A 128 -1.98 23.63 4.76
C ALA A 128 -2.95 24.41 5.66
N GLU A 129 -4.25 24.12 5.57
CA GLU A 129 -5.21 24.55 6.58
C GLU A 129 -5.26 23.51 7.71
N ALA A 130 -4.96 23.93 8.95
CA ALA A 130 -4.95 23.07 10.12
C ALA A 130 -5.98 23.51 11.18
N PHE A 131 -6.44 22.54 11.98
CA PHE A 131 -7.34 22.77 13.11
C PHE A 131 -6.57 22.73 14.44
N LEU A 132 -7.01 23.52 15.43
CA LEU A 132 -6.41 23.57 16.78
C LEU A 132 -6.69 22.27 17.57
N ALA A 133 -5.68 21.71 18.24
CA ALA A 133 -5.69 20.39 18.91
C ALA A 133 -6.83 20.18 19.93
N SER A 134 -7.31 21.22 20.61
CA SER A 134 -8.44 21.10 21.56
C SER A 134 -9.77 20.68 20.89
N ASN A 135 -9.86 20.77 19.54
CA ASN A 135 -10.99 20.31 18.73
C ASN A 135 -10.74 18.97 18.00
N ALA A 136 -9.57 18.34 18.16
CA ALA A 136 -9.19 17.14 17.42
C ALA A 136 -9.78 15.83 17.99
N LEU A 137 -10.28 15.82 19.24
CA LEU A 137 -10.97 14.68 19.83
C LEU A 137 -12.39 14.55 19.26
N PRO A 138 -12.70 13.55 18.43
CA PRO A 138 -14.04 13.37 17.89
C PRO A 138 -14.92 12.77 18.98
N SER A 139 -15.73 13.58 19.66
CA SER A 139 -16.97 13.06 20.24
C SER A 139 -18.01 12.95 19.12
N PHE A 140 -18.97 12.03 19.24
CA PHE A 140 -20.06 11.89 18.27
C PHE A 140 -20.72 13.25 17.97
N ILE A 141 -20.98 14.03 19.03
CA ILE A 141 -21.53 15.39 18.94
C ILE A 141 -20.57 16.33 18.20
N LYS A 142 -19.27 16.34 18.57
CA LYS A 142 -18.26 17.20 17.94
C LYS A 142 -18.06 16.88 16.45
N PHE A 143 -18.22 15.63 16.04
CA PHE A 143 -18.14 15.23 14.63
C PHE A 143 -19.28 15.84 13.81
N TYR A 144 -20.53 15.74 14.28
CA TYR A 144 -21.67 16.35 13.59
C TYR A 144 -21.62 17.88 13.64
N THR A 145 -21.18 18.48 14.75
CA THR A 145 -21.01 19.94 14.81
C THR A 145 -19.92 20.39 13.86
N ASN A 146 -18.80 19.65 13.71
CA ASN A 146 -17.77 19.98 12.74
C ASN A 146 -18.27 19.87 11.30
N ILE A 147 -19.06 18.83 10.96
CA ILE A 147 -19.70 18.73 9.64
C ILE A 147 -20.67 19.89 9.41
N PHE A 148 -21.49 20.25 10.40
CA PHE A 148 -22.41 21.37 10.31
C PHE A 148 -21.66 22.71 10.20
N GLU A 149 -20.61 22.92 10.99
CA GLU A 149 -19.74 24.08 10.91
C GLU A 149 -19.03 24.16 9.55
N ASP A 150 -18.57 23.05 8.98
CA ASP A 150 -17.98 23.00 7.63
C ASP A 150 -19.01 23.38 6.55
N ILE A 151 -20.25 22.91 6.66
CA ILE A 151 -21.36 23.30 5.77
C ILE A 151 -21.69 24.79 5.93
N LEU A 152 -21.75 25.30 7.16
CA LEU A 152 -22.04 26.71 7.45
C LEU A 152 -20.89 27.64 7.02
N ASN A 153 -19.63 27.20 7.16
CA ASN A 153 -18.45 27.88 6.63
C ASN A 153 -18.46 27.91 5.10
N TYR A 154 -18.84 26.79 4.45
CA TYR A 154 -19.01 26.72 3.00
C TYR A 154 -20.10 27.68 2.50
N LEU A 155 -21.20 27.80 3.26
CA LEU A 155 -22.27 28.76 3.02
C LEU A 155 -21.94 30.20 3.49
N ARG A 156 -20.71 30.44 3.97
CA ARG A 156 -20.19 31.74 4.47
C ARG A 156 -20.97 32.36 5.64
N ILE A 157 -21.65 31.54 6.45
CA ILE A 157 -22.46 32.00 7.59
C ILE A 157 -21.62 32.19 8.85
N ILE A 158 -20.51 31.46 9.00
CA ILE A 158 -19.61 31.50 10.17
C ILE A 158 -18.16 31.75 9.70
N PRO A 159 -17.33 32.50 10.45
CA PRO A 159 -15.91 32.63 10.17
C PRO A 159 -15.15 31.33 10.45
N SER A 160 -14.31 30.92 9.49
CA SER A 160 -13.42 29.75 9.58
C SER A 160 -12.47 29.87 10.79
N LYS A 161 -12.45 28.84 11.65
CA LYS A 161 -11.46 28.68 12.74
C LYS A 161 -10.16 28.02 12.27
N LYS A 162 -9.99 27.76 10.97
CA LYS A 162 -8.81 27.10 10.43
C LYS A 162 -7.64 28.07 10.40
N ARG A 163 -6.45 27.62 10.80
CA ARG A 163 -5.22 28.41 10.70
C ARG A 163 -4.33 27.85 9.59
N HIS A 164 -3.60 28.73 8.92
CA HIS A 164 -2.61 28.33 7.93
C HIS A 164 -1.35 27.83 8.64
N LEU A 165 -0.97 26.59 8.34
CA LEU A 165 0.30 25.99 8.74
C LEU A 165 1.20 25.95 7.51
N THR A 166 2.29 26.70 7.53
CA THR A 166 3.30 26.65 6.48
C THR A 166 4.19 25.44 6.69
N ILE A 167 4.09 24.44 5.80
CA ILE A 167 4.85 23.20 5.84
C ILE A 167 6.24 23.38 5.21
N LEU A 168 6.31 24.07 4.06
CA LEU A 168 7.57 24.42 3.39
C LEU A 168 7.66 25.93 3.25
N LYS A 169 8.83 26.50 3.55
CA LYS A 169 9.10 27.94 3.61
C LYS A 169 10.29 28.29 2.70
N ASP A 170 9.97 28.91 1.57
CA ASP A 170 10.89 29.49 0.59
C ASP A 170 12.03 28.56 0.16
N VAL A 171 11.66 27.32 -0.17
CA VAL A 171 12.63 26.26 -0.45
C VAL A 171 13.10 26.34 -1.90
N SER A 172 14.41 26.45 -2.11
CA SER A 172 15.03 26.53 -3.45
C SER A 172 16.23 25.58 -3.57
N GLY A 173 16.43 25.00 -4.76
CA GLY A 173 17.52 24.05 -4.98
C GLY A 173 17.51 23.34 -6.33
N VAL A 174 18.58 22.57 -6.58
CA VAL A 174 18.81 21.84 -7.83
C VAL A 174 19.21 20.40 -7.52
N ILE A 175 18.60 19.45 -8.25
CA ILE A 175 18.94 18.02 -8.22
C ILE A 175 19.49 17.63 -9.59
N LYS A 176 20.77 17.25 -9.61
CA LYS A 176 21.51 16.97 -10.85
C LYS A 176 21.38 15.50 -11.26
N PRO A 177 21.30 15.20 -12.57
CA PRO A 177 21.31 13.83 -13.07
C PRO A 177 22.67 13.16 -12.85
N GLY A 178 22.65 11.85 -12.66
CA GLY A 178 23.84 11.02 -12.41
C GLY A 178 24.38 11.11 -10.99
N ARG A 179 23.67 11.77 -10.06
CA ARG A 179 24.04 11.90 -8.65
C ARG A 179 22.92 11.39 -7.75
N LEU A 180 23.30 10.69 -6.69
CA LEU A 180 22.39 10.15 -5.68
C LEU A 180 22.29 11.15 -4.52
N THR A 181 21.09 11.69 -4.30
CA THR A 181 20.84 12.69 -3.25
C THR A 181 20.13 12.08 -2.05
N LEU A 182 20.66 12.34 -0.85
CA LEU A 182 20.05 11.95 0.43
C LEU A 182 19.22 13.10 1.00
N LEU A 183 17.95 12.86 1.30
CA LEU A 183 17.09 13.79 2.04
C LEU A 183 17.06 13.40 3.53
N LEU A 184 17.65 14.24 4.36
CA LEU A 184 17.65 14.10 5.83
C LEU A 184 16.80 15.18 6.47
N GLY A 185 16.25 14.87 7.64
CA GLY A 185 15.51 15.82 8.44
C GLY A 185 14.75 15.14 9.56
N PRO A 186 14.50 15.83 10.68
CA PRO A 186 13.70 15.27 11.76
C PRO A 186 12.27 14.93 11.28
N PRO A 187 11.53 14.09 12.03
CA PRO A 187 10.11 13.88 11.76
C PRO A 187 9.36 15.22 11.68
N SER A 188 8.36 15.30 10.79
CA SER A 188 7.57 16.53 10.54
C SER A 188 8.33 17.72 9.94
N SER A 189 9.57 17.57 9.47
CA SER A 189 10.31 18.68 8.82
C SER A 189 9.82 19.06 7.42
N GLY A 190 8.90 18.29 6.83
CA GLY A 190 8.36 18.51 5.47
C GLY A 190 8.96 17.63 4.37
N LYS A 191 9.74 16.58 4.72
CA LYS A 191 10.41 15.69 3.75
C LYS A 191 9.45 15.09 2.70
N THR A 192 8.41 14.41 3.18
CA THR A 192 7.37 13.82 2.34
C THR A 192 6.70 14.87 1.45
N THR A 193 6.40 16.05 2.01
CA THR A 193 5.80 17.17 1.27
C THR A 193 6.70 17.66 0.15
N LEU A 194 8.02 17.79 0.40
CA LEU A 194 8.99 18.16 -0.62
C LEU A 194 9.06 17.11 -1.73
N LEU A 195 9.17 15.82 -1.39
CA LEU A 195 9.21 14.74 -2.39
C LEU A 195 7.92 14.67 -3.23
N LEU A 196 6.75 14.86 -2.60
CA LEU A 196 5.47 14.92 -3.31
C LEU A 196 5.36 16.14 -4.21
N ALA A 197 5.88 17.30 -3.79
CA ALA A 197 5.94 18.50 -4.62
C ALA A 197 6.79 18.25 -5.88
N LEU A 198 7.98 17.68 -5.69
CA LEU A 198 8.89 17.36 -6.79
C LEU A 198 8.31 16.30 -7.73
N ALA A 199 7.59 15.31 -7.22
CA ALA A 199 6.93 14.30 -8.05
C ALA A 199 5.64 14.78 -8.74
N GLY A 200 5.20 16.04 -8.52
CA GLY A 200 3.93 16.56 -9.03
C GLY A 200 2.71 15.84 -8.44
N LYS A 201 2.80 15.39 -7.20
CA LYS A 201 1.79 14.60 -6.47
C LYS A 201 1.27 15.28 -5.20
N LEU A 202 1.54 16.56 -5.05
CA LEU A 202 1.05 17.31 -3.90
C LEU A 202 -0.49 17.34 -3.90
N ASP A 203 -1.07 17.34 -2.70
CA ASP A 203 -2.52 17.40 -2.54
C ASP A 203 -3.07 18.74 -3.09
N PRO A 204 -4.06 18.72 -4.02
CA PRO A 204 -4.65 19.94 -4.58
C PRO A 204 -5.27 20.87 -3.55
N THR A 205 -5.59 20.40 -2.33
CA THR A 205 -6.12 21.27 -1.26
C THR A 205 -5.06 22.13 -0.59
N LEU A 206 -3.77 21.84 -0.81
CA LEU A 206 -2.68 22.63 -0.28
C LEU A 206 -2.43 23.85 -1.18
N LYS A 207 -2.13 24.99 -0.56
CA LYS A 207 -1.77 26.19 -1.30
C LYS A 207 -0.28 26.15 -1.58
N VAL A 208 0.07 26.14 -2.86
CA VAL A 208 1.45 26.08 -3.35
C VAL A 208 1.81 27.40 -4.02
N SER A 209 3.01 27.90 -3.72
CA SER A 209 3.63 28.99 -4.48
C SER A 209 5.09 28.66 -4.75
N GLY A 210 5.70 29.33 -5.73
CA GLY A 210 6.99 28.94 -6.29
C GLY A 210 6.84 28.05 -7.53
N THR A 211 7.97 27.65 -8.09
CA THR A 211 8.03 26.90 -9.36
C THR A 211 8.89 25.66 -9.23
N VAL A 212 8.46 24.56 -9.86
CA VAL A 212 9.26 23.34 -10.01
C VAL A 212 9.36 23.05 -11.50
N THR A 213 10.58 22.92 -12.02
CA THR A 213 10.84 22.70 -13.44
C THR A 213 11.73 21.48 -13.67
N TYR A 214 11.47 20.76 -14.75
CA TYR A 214 12.29 19.64 -15.22
C TYR A 214 12.95 20.03 -16.54
N ASN A 215 14.28 20.09 -16.57
CA ASN A 215 15.03 20.60 -17.73
C ASN A 215 14.51 21.98 -18.22
N GLY A 216 14.05 22.83 -17.29
CA GLY A 216 13.47 24.15 -17.59
C GLY A 216 12.02 24.16 -18.08
N HIS A 217 11.36 23.00 -18.20
CA HIS A 217 9.93 22.90 -18.50
C HIS A 217 9.11 22.89 -17.21
N ASP A 218 8.02 23.65 -17.19
CA ASP A 218 7.08 23.66 -16.06
C ASP A 218 6.29 22.34 -15.98
N MET A 219 5.80 22.02 -14.78
CA MET A 219 5.11 20.75 -14.49
C MET A 219 3.82 20.52 -15.28
N ASP A 220 3.24 21.55 -15.89
CA ASP A 220 2.06 21.51 -16.75
C ASP A 220 2.38 21.23 -18.22
N GLU A 221 3.64 21.39 -18.66
CA GLU A 221 4.08 21.11 -20.04
C GLU A 221 4.20 19.60 -20.35
N PHE A 222 4.28 18.75 -19.32
CA PHE A 222 4.45 17.31 -19.43
C PHE A 222 3.62 16.58 -18.36
N VAL A 223 3.73 15.25 -18.27
CA VAL A 223 3.07 14.45 -17.23
C VAL A 223 4.10 14.05 -16.16
N PRO A 224 4.13 14.75 -15.00
CA PRO A 224 5.14 14.49 -13.97
C PRO A 224 5.07 13.08 -13.42
N GLN A 225 3.87 12.54 -13.22
CA GLN A 225 3.67 11.20 -12.62
C GLN A 225 4.11 10.05 -13.53
N ARG A 226 4.42 10.34 -14.80
CA ARG A 226 4.97 9.39 -15.78
C ARG A 226 6.48 9.54 -15.95
N THR A 227 6.98 10.75 -15.80
CA THR A 227 8.42 11.07 -15.90
C THR A 227 9.15 10.77 -14.59
N ALA A 228 8.48 11.00 -13.47
CA ALA A 228 8.95 10.75 -12.11
C ALA A 228 8.16 9.64 -11.42
N ALA A 229 8.87 8.74 -10.74
CA ALA A 229 8.29 7.77 -9.85
C ALA A 229 8.42 8.23 -8.40
N TYR A 230 7.31 8.19 -7.66
CA TYR A 230 7.29 8.41 -6.22
C TYR A 230 7.08 7.08 -5.51
N ILE A 231 8.00 6.69 -4.62
CA ILE A 231 7.89 5.49 -3.81
C ILE A 231 7.42 5.91 -2.42
N SER A 232 6.19 5.50 -2.08
CA SER A 232 5.51 5.90 -0.84
C SER A 232 6.09 5.19 0.39
N GLN A 233 5.92 5.83 1.54
CA GLN A 233 6.12 5.22 2.85
C GLN A 233 5.19 4.01 3.05
N HIS A 234 3.95 4.08 2.54
CA HIS A 234 2.92 3.06 2.72
C HIS A 234 2.96 1.92 1.68
N ASP A 235 2.98 0.68 2.18
CA ASP A 235 3.04 -0.54 1.37
C ASP A 235 1.65 -1.09 1.02
N ASN A 236 0.93 -0.38 0.14
CA ASN A 236 -0.39 -0.78 -0.33
C ASN A 236 -0.31 -1.67 -1.58
N HIS A 237 -0.64 -2.95 -1.41
CA HIS A 237 -0.62 -4.00 -2.45
C HIS A 237 -1.86 -4.88 -2.35
N ILE A 238 -2.18 -5.60 -3.43
CA ILE A 238 -3.26 -6.59 -3.44
C ILE A 238 -2.71 -7.88 -2.83
N GLY A 239 -3.22 -8.28 -1.67
CA GLY A 239 -2.71 -9.43 -0.92
C GLY A 239 -2.83 -10.74 -1.67
N GLU A 240 -3.82 -10.85 -2.57
CA GLU A 240 -4.07 -12.06 -3.36
C GLU A 240 -3.19 -12.20 -4.61
N MET A 241 -2.27 -11.27 -4.88
CA MET A 241 -1.29 -11.38 -5.97
C MET A 241 0.06 -11.87 -5.45
N THR A 242 0.85 -12.53 -6.30
CA THR A 242 2.25 -12.84 -5.97
C THR A 242 3.14 -11.63 -6.19
N VAL A 243 4.35 -11.67 -5.65
CA VAL A 243 5.36 -10.62 -5.87
C VAL A 243 5.65 -10.42 -7.36
N ARG A 244 5.88 -11.51 -8.11
CA ARG A 244 6.13 -11.49 -9.55
C ARG A 244 4.94 -10.93 -10.32
N GLU A 245 3.73 -11.36 -9.99
CA GLU A 245 2.51 -10.87 -10.66
C GLU A 245 2.29 -9.37 -10.43
N THR A 246 2.61 -8.87 -9.23
CA THR A 246 2.49 -7.45 -8.89
C THR A 246 3.45 -6.59 -9.72
N LEU A 247 4.73 -6.97 -9.77
CA LEU A 247 5.73 -6.29 -10.59
C LEU A 247 5.41 -6.41 -12.09
N ALA A 248 5.02 -7.59 -12.57
CA ALA A 248 4.66 -7.80 -13.97
C ALA A 248 3.42 -7.00 -14.38
N PHE A 249 2.42 -6.88 -13.50
CA PHE A 249 1.25 -6.03 -13.76
C PHE A 249 1.64 -4.55 -13.86
N SER A 250 2.50 -4.07 -12.96
CA SER A 250 3.02 -2.71 -13.02
C SER A 250 3.79 -2.46 -14.33
N ALA A 251 4.72 -3.34 -14.68
CA ALA A 251 5.50 -3.23 -15.92
C ALA A 251 4.60 -3.23 -17.17
N ARG A 252 3.55 -4.08 -17.21
CA ARG A 252 2.56 -4.08 -18.32
C ARG A 252 1.77 -2.78 -18.42
N CYS A 253 1.47 -2.11 -17.30
CA CYS A 253 0.73 -0.85 -17.32
C CYS A 253 1.63 0.34 -17.66
N GLN A 254 2.88 0.31 -17.21
CA GLN A 254 3.82 1.41 -17.39
C GLN A 254 4.47 1.42 -18.78
N GLY A 255 4.58 0.26 -19.43
CA GLY A 255 5.05 0.10 -20.81
C GLY A 255 6.53 0.36 -21.03
N VAL A 256 6.96 0.18 -22.28
CA VAL A 256 8.36 0.26 -22.72
C VAL A 256 8.92 1.68 -22.75
N GLY A 257 8.05 2.70 -22.72
CA GLY A 257 8.44 4.09 -22.91
C GLY A 257 9.23 4.29 -24.21
N THR A 258 10.36 4.97 -24.13
CA THR A 258 11.21 5.27 -25.29
C THR A 258 12.25 4.19 -25.60
N ARG A 259 12.23 3.07 -24.87
CA ARG A 259 13.20 1.96 -25.04
C ARG A 259 13.16 1.36 -26.45
N TYR A 260 11.99 1.26 -27.08
CA TYR A 260 11.85 0.74 -28.44
C TYR A 260 12.49 1.67 -29.49
N GLU A 261 12.25 2.98 -29.39
CA GLU A 261 12.83 3.97 -30.29
C GLU A 261 14.35 4.03 -30.13
N MET A 262 14.84 4.06 -28.88
CA MET A 262 16.26 4.01 -28.55
C MET A 262 16.92 2.76 -29.13
N LEU A 263 16.33 1.58 -28.95
CA LEU A 263 16.86 0.32 -29.47
C LEU A 263 16.88 0.30 -31.01
N THR A 264 15.84 0.86 -31.65
CA THR A 264 15.76 0.94 -33.11
C THR A 264 16.88 1.81 -33.67
N GLU A 265 17.13 2.96 -33.03
CA GLU A 265 18.21 3.88 -33.41
C GLU A 265 19.59 3.27 -33.12
N LEU A 266 19.76 2.62 -31.97
CA LEU A 266 20.97 1.85 -31.62
C LEU A 266 21.28 0.81 -32.68
N ALA A 267 20.32 -0.06 -33.01
CA ALA A 267 20.51 -1.13 -34.00
C ALA A 267 20.73 -0.60 -35.44
N ARG A 268 20.32 0.64 -35.72
CA ARG A 268 20.60 1.34 -37.00
C ARG A 268 22.05 1.82 -37.04
N ARG A 269 22.54 2.46 -35.98
CA ARG A 269 23.92 2.96 -35.88
C ARG A 269 24.94 1.84 -35.76
N GLU A 270 24.64 0.78 -35.02
CA GLU A 270 25.48 -0.43 -34.93
C GLU A 270 25.70 -1.04 -36.32
N LYS A 271 24.64 -1.14 -37.12
CA LYS A 271 24.73 -1.64 -38.51
C LYS A 271 25.59 -0.74 -39.39
N ALA A 272 25.46 0.58 -39.27
CA ALA A 272 26.26 1.53 -40.04
C ALA A 272 27.75 1.49 -39.65
N ALA A 273 28.05 1.22 -38.39
CA ALA A 273 29.41 1.12 -37.86
C ALA A 273 30.02 -0.29 -37.94
N GLY A 274 29.26 -1.31 -38.38
CA GLY A 274 29.71 -2.70 -38.42
C GLY A 274 30.00 -3.31 -37.05
N ILE A 275 29.30 -2.85 -35.99
CA ILE A 275 29.53 -3.29 -34.61
C ILE A 275 28.61 -4.48 -34.29
N LYS A 276 29.19 -5.61 -33.91
CA LYS A 276 28.44 -6.77 -33.37
C LYS A 276 28.23 -6.60 -31.84
N PRO A 277 27.00 -6.59 -31.33
CA PRO A 277 26.71 -6.53 -29.90
C PRO A 277 26.94 -7.89 -29.21
N ASP A 278 27.12 -7.85 -27.89
CA ASP A 278 27.13 -9.05 -27.03
C ASP A 278 25.74 -9.74 -27.10
N PRO A 279 25.65 -11.05 -27.43
CA PRO A 279 24.38 -11.73 -27.67
C PRO A 279 23.40 -11.67 -26.48
N ASP A 280 23.90 -11.83 -25.25
CA ASP A 280 23.04 -11.85 -24.06
C ASP A 280 22.49 -10.44 -23.77
N ILE A 281 23.34 -9.41 -23.94
CA ILE A 281 22.93 -8.00 -23.82
C ILE A 281 21.93 -7.62 -24.93
N ASP A 282 22.13 -8.14 -26.13
CA ASP A 282 21.24 -7.90 -27.27
C ASP A 282 19.86 -8.50 -27.07
N VAL A 283 19.78 -9.76 -26.62
CA VAL A 283 18.49 -10.38 -26.28
C VAL A 283 17.81 -9.63 -25.13
N TYR A 284 18.56 -9.25 -24.09
CA TYR A 284 17.99 -8.49 -22.97
C TYR A 284 17.39 -7.15 -23.42
N MET A 285 18.15 -6.34 -24.16
CA MET A 285 17.68 -5.04 -24.64
C MET A 285 16.47 -5.17 -25.58
N LYS A 286 16.48 -6.17 -26.47
CA LYS A 286 15.34 -6.49 -27.34
C LYS A 286 14.12 -6.92 -26.54
N ALA A 287 14.30 -7.71 -25.48
CA ALA A 287 13.20 -8.19 -24.66
C ALA A 287 12.52 -7.07 -23.87
N ILE A 288 13.29 -6.16 -23.27
CA ILE A 288 12.74 -5.01 -22.53
C ILE A 288 12.13 -3.94 -23.45
N ALA A 289 12.47 -3.94 -24.74
CA ALA A 289 11.91 -3.01 -25.71
C ALA A 289 10.67 -3.57 -26.45
N THR A 290 10.39 -4.87 -26.30
CA THR A 290 9.27 -5.52 -26.98
C THR A 290 8.00 -5.49 -26.12
N GLU A 291 6.96 -4.84 -26.63
CA GLU A 291 5.65 -4.77 -25.96
C GLU A 291 5.12 -6.17 -25.60
N GLY A 292 4.68 -6.34 -24.35
CA GLY A 292 4.14 -7.58 -23.80
C GLY A 292 5.16 -8.49 -23.12
N GLN A 293 6.37 -8.63 -23.66
CA GLN A 293 7.45 -9.44 -23.04
C GLN A 293 8.35 -8.64 -22.11
N GLU A 294 8.46 -7.32 -22.29
CA GLU A 294 9.20 -6.45 -21.37
C GLU A 294 8.83 -6.74 -19.92
N ALA A 295 7.53 -6.81 -19.66
CA ALA A 295 6.99 -7.03 -18.32
C ALA A 295 7.47 -8.31 -17.64
N ASN A 296 7.98 -9.27 -18.40
CA ASN A 296 8.50 -10.50 -17.85
C ASN A 296 10.01 -10.40 -17.59
N VAL A 297 10.80 -9.94 -18.56
CA VAL A 297 12.28 -9.88 -18.41
C VAL A 297 12.72 -8.79 -17.43
N ILE A 298 12.09 -7.61 -17.48
CA ILE A 298 12.43 -6.53 -16.55
C ILE A 298 12.00 -6.87 -15.12
N THR A 299 10.88 -7.56 -14.96
CA THR A 299 10.41 -8.06 -13.67
C THR A 299 11.39 -9.09 -13.12
N ASP A 300 11.83 -10.05 -13.93
CA ASP A 300 12.80 -11.06 -13.50
C ASP A 300 14.14 -10.42 -13.08
N TYR A 301 14.59 -9.37 -13.79
CA TYR A 301 15.77 -8.56 -13.41
C TYR A 301 15.59 -7.87 -12.05
N TYR A 302 14.50 -7.11 -11.86
CA TYR A 302 14.28 -6.39 -10.59
C TYR A 302 13.97 -7.31 -9.40
N LEU A 303 13.34 -8.46 -9.64
CA LEU A 303 13.19 -9.50 -8.62
C LEU A 303 14.56 -9.98 -8.13
N LYS A 304 15.52 -10.18 -9.04
CA LYS A 304 16.87 -10.59 -8.67
C LYS A 304 17.62 -9.49 -7.92
N VAL A 305 17.62 -8.29 -8.49
CA VAL A 305 18.34 -7.12 -7.96
C VAL A 305 17.88 -6.72 -6.56
N LEU A 306 16.57 -6.79 -6.30
CA LEU A 306 16.01 -6.47 -4.99
C LEU A 306 16.04 -7.67 -4.02
N GLY A 307 16.61 -8.81 -4.40
CA GLY A 307 16.67 -10.02 -3.57
C GLY A 307 15.28 -10.58 -3.22
N LEU A 308 14.35 -10.50 -4.17
CA LEU A 308 12.97 -11.00 -4.10
C LEU A 308 12.79 -12.31 -4.88
N ASP A 309 13.87 -12.88 -5.42
CA ASP A 309 13.85 -14.11 -6.23
C ASP A 309 13.30 -15.31 -5.45
N VAL A 310 13.69 -15.46 -4.18
CA VAL A 310 13.21 -16.55 -3.30
C VAL A 310 11.69 -16.48 -3.04
N CYS A 311 11.12 -15.27 -2.93
CA CYS A 311 9.69 -15.07 -2.67
C CYS A 311 8.90 -14.59 -3.88
N ALA A 312 9.46 -14.69 -5.08
CA ALA A 312 8.87 -14.15 -6.30
C ALA A 312 7.46 -14.69 -6.57
N ASP A 313 7.24 -15.98 -6.30
CA ASP A 313 5.98 -16.67 -6.55
C ASP A 313 5.16 -16.86 -5.25
N THR A 314 5.58 -16.22 -4.16
CA THR A 314 4.82 -16.15 -2.89
C THR A 314 3.79 -15.03 -2.94
N MET A 315 2.65 -15.25 -2.29
CA MET A 315 1.58 -14.25 -2.14
C MET A 315 2.08 -13.06 -1.31
N VAL A 316 1.76 -11.85 -1.75
CA VAL A 316 2.13 -10.63 -1.00
C VAL A 316 1.46 -10.63 0.37
N GLY A 317 0.21 -11.08 0.44
CA GLY A 317 -0.57 -11.14 1.67
C GLY A 317 -1.07 -9.77 2.14
N ASP A 318 -1.95 -9.82 3.12
CA ASP A 318 -2.53 -8.67 3.81
C ASP A 318 -2.60 -8.96 5.32
N GLU A 319 -3.40 -8.22 6.07
CA GLU A 319 -3.54 -8.44 7.52
C GLU A 319 -4.22 -9.77 7.87
N MET A 320 -5.03 -10.31 6.95
CA MET A 320 -5.83 -11.53 7.12
C MET A 320 -5.18 -12.75 6.44
N ILE A 321 -4.49 -12.53 5.33
CA ILE A 321 -3.81 -13.53 4.52
C ILE A 321 -2.31 -13.39 4.79
N ARG A 322 -1.72 -14.41 5.41
CA ARG A 322 -0.28 -14.46 5.59
C ARG A 322 0.44 -14.38 4.23
N GLY A 323 1.44 -13.51 4.13
CA GLY A 323 2.26 -13.37 2.94
C GLY A 323 3.73 -13.13 3.27
N ILE A 324 4.35 -12.26 2.48
CA ILE A 324 5.77 -11.90 2.62
C ILE A 324 6.03 -11.05 3.88
N SER A 325 7.28 -10.99 4.32
CA SER A 325 7.66 -10.15 5.47
C SER A 325 7.53 -8.66 5.17
N GLY A 326 7.40 -7.81 6.20
CA GLY A 326 7.30 -6.35 6.02
C GLY A 326 8.47 -5.76 5.22
N GLY A 327 9.70 -6.20 5.49
CA GLY A 327 10.88 -5.78 4.72
C GLY A 327 10.86 -6.27 3.26
N GLN A 328 10.34 -7.47 2.99
CA GLN A 328 10.10 -7.91 1.61
C GLN A 328 9.03 -7.04 0.94
N LYS A 329 7.93 -6.72 1.65
CA LYS A 329 6.85 -5.87 1.14
C LYS A 329 7.34 -4.47 0.75
N LYS A 330 8.23 -3.88 1.54
CA LYS A 330 8.86 -2.59 1.23
C LYS A 330 9.68 -2.66 -0.07
N ARG A 331 10.44 -3.74 -0.26
CA ARG A 331 11.18 -4.00 -1.51
C ARG A 331 10.25 -4.19 -2.70
N VAL A 332 9.08 -4.83 -2.53
CA VAL A 332 8.05 -4.92 -3.57
C VAL A 332 7.52 -3.53 -3.95
N THR A 333 7.29 -2.65 -2.98
CA THR A 333 6.87 -1.26 -3.24
C THR A 333 7.90 -0.50 -4.07
N THR A 334 9.19 -0.65 -3.76
CA THR A 334 10.28 -0.07 -4.56
C THR A 334 10.30 -0.66 -5.97
N GLY A 335 10.24 -2.00 -6.09
CA GLY A 335 10.26 -2.70 -7.37
C GLY A 335 9.08 -2.37 -8.28
N GLU A 336 7.86 -2.26 -7.73
CA GLU A 336 6.64 -1.93 -8.48
C GLU A 336 6.78 -0.56 -9.20
N MET A 337 7.48 0.40 -8.60
CA MET A 337 7.71 1.71 -9.21
C MET A 337 8.94 1.73 -10.12
N MET A 338 9.97 0.92 -9.84
CA MET A 338 11.23 0.87 -10.61
C MET A 338 11.16 0.07 -11.92
N VAL A 339 10.23 -0.87 -12.06
CA VAL A 339 10.05 -1.63 -13.32
C VAL A 339 9.71 -0.73 -14.52
N GLY A 340 9.27 0.50 -14.25
CA GLY A 340 8.96 1.51 -15.25
C GLY A 340 10.12 2.10 -16.03
N PRO A 341 9.81 2.95 -17.01
CA PRO A 341 10.78 3.78 -17.71
C PRO A 341 11.02 5.15 -17.01
N ALA A 342 10.65 5.32 -15.74
CA ALA A 342 10.81 6.59 -15.03
C ALA A 342 12.29 6.98 -14.87
N LEU A 343 12.60 8.26 -15.10
CA LEU A 343 13.97 8.79 -15.08
C LEU A 343 14.31 9.53 -13.78
N ALA A 344 13.29 10.05 -13.10
CA ALA A 344 13.41 10.68 -11.79
C ALA A 344 12.77 9.80 -10.71
N LEU A 345 13.51 9.48 -9.65
CA LEU A 345 13.06 8.62 -8.55
C LEU A 345 13.04 9.41 -7.23
N PHE A 346 11.86 9.56 -6.65
CA PHE A 346 11.66 10.18 -5.34
C PHE A 346 11.22 9.10 -4.36
N MET A 347 12.09 8.77 -3.42
CA MET A 347 11.91 7.61 -2.55
C MET A 347 11.70 8.06 -1.11
N ASP A 348 10.52 7.79 -0.55
CA ASP A 348 10.21 8.20 0.82
C ASP A 348 10.36 7.04 1.82
N GLU A 349 11.32 7.20 2.74
CA GLU A 349 11.61 6.30 3.84
C GLU A 349 11.68 4.82 3.44
N ILE A 350 12.50 4.51 2.44
CA ILE A 350 12.58 3.14 1.89
C ILE A 350 13.29 2.12 2.79
N SER A 351 13.99 2.59 3.84
CA SER A 351 14.71 1.73 4.79
C SER A 351 13.86 1.25 5.97
N THR A 352 12.63 1.75 6.13
CA THR A 352 11.78 1.37 7.28
C THR A 352 11.44 -0.12 7.22
N GLY A 353 11.78 -0.86 8.28
CA GLY A 353 11.54 -2.30 8.34
C GLY A 353 12.59 -3.17 7.64
N LEU A 354 13.69 -2.58 7.16
CA LEU A 354 14.85 -3.29 6.61
C LEU A 354 16.01 -3.32 7.61
N ASP A 355 16.81 -4.39 7.56
CA ASP A 355 18.12 -4.42 8.23
C ASP A 355 19.14 -3.55 7.50
N SER A 356 20.21 -3.16 8.20
CA SER A 356 21.25 -2.27 7.68
C SER A 356 21.96 -2.84 6.46
N SER A 357 22.26 -4.14 6.45
CA SER A 357 22.89 -4.82 5.31
C SER A 357 22.00 -4.79 4.05
N THR A 358 20.72 -5.14 4.19
CA THR A 358 19.77 -5.10 3.08
C THR A 358 19.57 -3.66 2.57
N THR A 359 19.52 -2.68 3.50
CA THR A 359 19.43 -1.27 3.14
C THR A 359 20.64 -0.83 2.31
N PHE A 360 21.85 -1.17 2.75
CA PHE A 360 23.08 -0.86 2.02
C PHE A 360 23.07 -1.46 0.61
N GLN A 361 22.69 -2.74 0.46
CA GLN A 361 22.64 -3.41 -0.84
C GLN A 361 21.66 -2.73 -1.81
N ILE A 362 20.47 -2.37 -1.35
CA ILE A 362 19.47 -1.68 -2.18
C ILE A 362 20.00 -0.31 -2.60
N VAL A 363 20.50 0.49 -1.64
CA VAL A 363 21.01 1.84 -1.94
C VAL A 363 22.21 1.77 -2.88
N ASN A 364 23.10 0.78 -2.72
CA ASN A 364 24.23 0.59 -3.61
C ASN A 364 23.79 0.21 -5.03
N CYS A 365 22.78 -0.65 -5.17
CA CYS A 365 22.23 -0.96 -6.49
C CYS A 365 21.59 0.29 -7.14
N LEU A 366 20.83 1.07 -6.37
CA LEU A 366 20.27 2.33 -6.86
C LEU A 366 21.36 3.29 -7.31
N ARG A 367 22.42 3.44 -6.51
CA ARG A 367 23.61 4.23 -6.86
C ARG A 367 24.19 3.80 -8.20
N GLN A 368 24.44 2.49 -8.38
CA GLN A 368 24.97 1.93 -9.64
C GLN A 368 24.05 2.26 -10.82
N ASN A 369 22.74 2.08 -10.67
CA ASN A 369 21.77 2.39 -11.72
C ASN A 369 21.79 3.88 -12.10
N ILE A 370 21.80 4.76 -11.10
CA ILE A 370 21.78 6.22 -11.26
C ILE A 370 23.07 6.75 -11.88
N HIS A 371 24.24 6.33 -11.37
CA HIS A 371 25.55 6.75 -11.88
C HIS A 371 25.80 6.29 -13.32
N ILE A 372 25.42 5.05 -13.64
CA ILE A 372 25.65 4.48 -14.97
C ILE A 372 24.64 5.05 -15.96
N ASN A 373 23.34 5.00 -15.65
CA ASN A 373 22.30 5.43 -16.60
C ASN A 373 22.03 6.94 -16.60
N SER A 374 22.76 7.72 -15.76
CA SER A 374 22.55 9.16 -15.59
C SER A 374 21.12 9.54 -15.14
N GLY A 375 20.51 8.68 -14.32
CA GLY A 375 19.18 8.93 -13.73
C GLY A 375 19.23 10.00 -12.64
N THR A 376 18.08 10.36 -12.10
CA THR A 376 17.98 11.36 -11.02
C THR A 376 17.26 10.75 -9.83
N ALA A 377 17.85 10.79 -8.64
CA ALA A 377 17.23 10.18 -7.47
C ALA A 377 17.43 11.01 -6.19
N VAL A 378 16.33 11.16 -5.45
CA VAL A 378 16.32 11.67 -4.08
C VAL A 378 15.72 10.61 -3.18
N ILE A 379 16.48 10.20 -2.15
CA ILE A 379 16.06 9.18 -1.20
C ILE A 379 15.99 9.80 0.19
N SER A 380 14.81 9.75 0.81
CA SER A 380 14.61 10.07 2.23
C SER A 380 14.94 8.85 3.08
N LEU A 381 15.87 9.01 4.02
CA LEU A 381 16.21 8.00 5.03
C LEU A 381 16.16 8.65 6.41
N LEU A 382 15.54 8.00 7.39
CA LEU A 382 15.45 8.57 8.74
C LEU A 382 16.81 8.54 9.45
N GLN A 383 17.47 7.39 9.55
CA GLN A 383 18.75 7.24 10.24
C GLN A 383 19.64 6.20 9.53
N PRO A 384 20.32 6.58 8.43
CA PRO A 384 21.18 5.66 7.70
C PRO A 384 22.44 5.31 8.50
N ALA A 385 22.85 4.04 8.43
CA ALA A 385 24.15 3.62 8.93
C ALA A 385 25.30 4.34 8.19
N PRO A 386 26.48 4.55 8.80
CA PRO A 386 27.59 5.26 8.17
C PRO A 386 27.97 4.74 6.78
N GLU A 387 28.00 3.41 6.62
CA GLU A 387 28.28 2.74 5.34
C GLU A 387 27.25 3.10 4.26
N THR A 388 25.97 3.23 4.62
CA THR A 388 24.91 3.62 3.69
C THR A 388 24.96 5.12 3.40
N TYR A 389 25.27 5.94 4.41
CA TYR A 389 25.46 7.38 4.26
C TYR A 389 26.58 7.73 3.27
N ASP A 390 27.67 6.96 3.28
CA ASP A 390 28.82 7.15 2.39
C ASP A 390 28.55 6.80 0.92
N LEU A 391 27.42 6.17 0.60
CA LEU A 391 27.01 5.90 -0.79
C LEU A 391 26.44 7.15 -1.50
N PHE A 392 26.06 8.18 -0.76
CA PHE A 392 25.40 9.37 -1.30
C PHE A 392 26.39 10.44 -1.76
N ASP A 393 26.09 11.09 -2.87
CA ASP A 393 26.92 12.15 -3.44
C ASP A 393 26.54 13.52 -2.86
N ASP A 394 25.23 13.77 -2.70
CA ASP A 394 24.67 15.04 -2.22
C ASP A 394 23.71 14.81 -1.04
N ILE A 395 23.54 15.84 -0.21
CA ILE A 395 22.62 15.87 0.93
C ILE A 395 21.70 17.07 0.78
N ILE A 396 20.41 16.87 1.06
CA ILE A 396 19.44 17.92 1.38
C ILE A 396 19.07 17.72 2.85
N LEU A 397 19.41 18.68 3.70
CA LEU A 397 19.02 18.70 5.11
C LEU A 397 17.84 19.66 5.30
N LEU A 398 16.68 19.11 5.63
CA LEU A 398 15.43 19.84 5.80
C LEU A 398 15.01 19.85 7.27
N SER A 399 14.81 21.03 7.84
CA SER A 399 14.30 21.23 9.21
C SER A 399 13.26 22.35 9.23
N ASP A 400 12.18 22.22 10.01
CA ASP A 400 11.10 23.20 10.15
C ASP A 400 10.61 23.83 8.82
N GLY A 401 10.57 23.04 7.75
CA GLY A 401 10.14 23.46 6.41
C GLY A 401 11.17 24.26 5.61
N GLN A 402 12.41 24.40 6.08
CA GLN A 402 13.50 25.13 5.43
C GLN A 402 14.69 24.21 5.10
N ILE A 403 15.39 24.51 4.01
CA ILE A 403 16.65 23.84 3.68
C ILE A 403 17.78 24.48 4.52
N VAL A 404 18.34 23.66 5.40
CA VAL A 404 19.50 24.02 6.23
C VAL A 404 20.80 23.86 5.45
N TYR A 405 20.87 22.86 4.58
CA TYR A 405 22.03 22.60 3.72
C TYR A 405 21.60 21.81 2.48
N GLN A 406 22.15 22.17 1.32
CA GLN A 406 22.04 21.39 0.10
C GLN A 406 23.38 21.34 -0.65
N GLY A 407 23.86 20.15 -0.99
CA GLY A 407 25.07 20.00 -1.82
C GLY A 407 25.92 18.79 -1.45
N PRO A 408 27.20 18.78 -1.83
CA PRO A 408 28.08 17.61 -1.65
C PRO A 408 28.17 17.16 -0.20
N ARG A 409 28.13 15.84 0.02
CA ARG A 409 28.23 15.21 1.34
C ARG A 409 29.51 15.61 2.07
N GLU A 410 30.62 15.78 1.37
CA GLU A 410 31.95 16.04 1.95
C GLU A 410 32.03 17.39 2.67
N LEU A 411 31.24 18.37 2.22
CA LEU A 411 31.31 19.77 2.69
C LEU A 411 30.31 20.09 3.82
N VAL A 412 29.39 19.17 4.13
CA VAL A 412 28.34 19.42 5.14
C VAL A 412 28.94 19.64 6.55
N LEU A 413 29.98 18.88 6.90
CA LEU A 413 30.64 19.02 8.20
C LEU A 413 31.43 20.32 8.31
N GLU A 414 31.97 20.81 7.19
CA GLU A 414 32.65 22.10 7.11
C GLU A 414 31.67 23.26 7.34
N PHE A 415 30.48 23.19 6.73
CA PHE A 415 29.41 24.15 6.97
C PHE A 415 29.04 24.24 8.46
N PHE A 416 28.75 23.11 9.12
CA PHE A 416 28.41 23.12 10.54
C PHE A 416 29.58 23.55 11.44
N ALA A 417 30.83 23.22 11.05
CA ALA A 417 32.02 23.70 11.75
C ALA A 417 32.18 25.22 11.66
N SER A 418 31.86 25.83 10.51
CA SER A 418 31.86 27.30 10.35
C SER A 418 30.86 28.02 11.26
N MET A 419 29.77 27.32 11.61
CA MET A 419 28.74 27.78 12.55
C MET A 419 29.04 27.43 14.03
N GLY A 420 30.20 26.81 14.32
CA GLY A 420 30.63 26.50 15.68
C GLY A 420 30.20 25.13 16.22
N PHE A 421 29.71 24.22 15.36
CA PHE A 421 29.27 22.88 15.73
C PHE A 421 30.22 21.80 15.19
N ARG A 422 30.54 20.79 16.02
CA ARG A 422 31.46 19.71 15.62
C ARG A 422 30.88 18.33 15.92
N CYS A 423 30.88 17.46 14.91
CA CYS A 423 30.49 16.06 15.05
C CYS A 423 31.51 15.26 15.91
N PRO A 424 31.09 14.54 16.95
CA PRO A 424 31.94 13.64 17.71
C PRO A 424 32.41 12.43 16.89
N LYS A 425 33.62 11.91 17.16
CA LYS A 425 34.22 10.80 16.38
C LYS A 425 33.42 9.48 16.40
N ARG A 426 32.65 9.21 17.45
CA ARG A 426 31.87 7.96 17.61
C ARG A 426 30.41 8.09 17.18
N LYS A 427 29.98 9.28 16.74
CA LYS A 427 28.61 9.57 16.34
C LYS A 427 28.52 9.48 14.82
N GLY A 428 27.46 8.87 14.30
CA GLY A 428 27.19 8.88 12.87
C GLY A 428 26.91 10.29 12.38
N VAL A 429 27.41 10.65 11.20
CA VAL A 429 27.21 12.00 10.65
C VAL A 429 25.72 12.29 10.43
N ALA A 430 24.97 11.34 9.88
CA ALA A 430 23.53 11.51 9.65
C ALA A 430 22.73 11.78 10.93
N ASP A 431 23.10 11.14 12.06
CA ASP A 431 22.49 11.39 13.36
C ASP A 431 22.84 12.80 13.87
N PHE A 432 24.11 13.19 13.75
CA PHE A 432 24.57 14.53 14.10
C PHE A 432 23.81 15.61 13.33
N LEU A 433 23.61 15.44 12.02
CA LEU A 433 22.92 16.42 11.16
C LEU A 433 21.45 16.63 11.56
N GLN A 434 20.78 15.60 12.08
CA GLN A 434 19.41 15.74 12.57
C GLN A 434 19.37 16.38 13.96
N GLU A 435 20.24 15.93 14.86
CA GLU A 435 20.25 16.40 16.24
C GLU A 435 20.80 17.83 16.40
N VAL A 436 21.72 18.29 15.53
CA VAL A 436 22.26 19.66 15.58
C VAL A 436 21.20 20.71 15.27
N THR A 437 20.11 20.34 14.59
CA THR A 437 18.96 21.23 14.33
C THR A 437 17.92 21.21 15.46
N SER A 438 18.02 20.26 16.41
CA SER A 438 17.08 20.09 17.52
C SER A 438 17.43 20.99 18.72
N ARG A 439 16.45 21.72 19.25
CA ARG A 439 16.62 22.57 20.45
C ARG A 439 17.08 21.77 21.69
N LYS A 440 16.70 20.50 21.80
CA LYS A 440 17.04 19.65 22.95
C LYS A 440 18.50 19.18 22.90
N ASP A 441 19.01 18.94 21.70
CA ASP A 441 20.24 18.18 21.47
C ASP A 441 21.40 19.05 20.99
N GLN A 442 21.14 20.19 20.32
CA GLN A 442 22.14 21.05 19.70
C GLN A 442 23.29 21.46 20.65
N ARG A 443 22.99 21.69 21.95
CA ARG A 443 23.99 22.09 22.95
C ARG A 443 25.17 21.13 23.07
N GLN A 444 24.95 19.83 22.89
CA GLN A 444 26.01 18.82 23.08
C GLN A 444 27.10 18.89 22.00
N TYR A 445 26.81 19.55 20.89
CA TYR A 445 27.69 19.65 19.71
C TYR A 445 28.47 20.96 19.62
N TRP A 446 28.26 21.87 20.57
CA TRP A 446 28.92 23.17 20.59
C TRP A 446 30.44 23.03 20.78
N ALA A 447 31.22 23.50 19.81
CA ALA A 447 32.68 23.33 19.81
C ALA A 447 33.40 24.40 20.66
N HIS A 448 32.86 25.62 20.71
CA HIS A 448 33.49 26.74 21.39
C HIS A 448 33.16 26.76 22.89
N LYS A 449 33.86 25.93 23.67
CA LYS A 449 33.68 25.88 25.14
C LYS A 449 33.90 27.23 25.86
N GLU A 450 34.62 28.15 25.22
CA GLU A 450 34.92 29.49 25.73
C GLU A 450 33.76 30.47 25.55
N LYS A 451 32.82 30.20 24.63
CA LYS A 451 31.64 31.04 24.38
C LYS A 451 30.40 30.38 24.98
N PRO A 452 29.52 31.15 25.63
CA PRO A 452 28.25 30.61 26.10
C PRO A 452 27.42 30.11 24.91
N TYR A 453 26.87 28.91 25.05
CA TYR A 453 25.99 28.35 24.04
C TYR A 453 24.71 29.17 23.94
N ARG A 454 24.37 29.58 22.72
CA ARG A 454 23.06 30.14 22.34
C ARG A 454 22.45 29.19 21.30
N PHE A 455 21.16 28.91 21.45
CA PHE A 455 20.44 28.14 20.43
C PHE A 455 20.47 28.90 19.10
N VAL A 456 20.99 28.25 18.06
CA VAL A 456 20.99 28.74 16.69
C VAL A 456 19.72 28.21 16.02
N THR A 457 18.90 29.12 15.52
CA THR A 457 17.61 28.74 14.92
C THR A 457 17.81 28.15 13.52
N VAL A 458 16.81 27.41 13.04
CA VAL A 458 16.82 26.86 11.67
C VAL A 458 16.94 27.97 10.61
N GLN A 459 16.29 29.12 10.86
CA GLN A 459 16.38 30.28 9.98
C GLN A 459 17.80 30.85 9.92
N GLU A 460 18.48 30.98 11.06
CA GLU A 460 19.89 31.43 11.09
C GLU A 460 20.80 30.46 10.31
N PHE A 461 20.55 29.14 10.38
CA PHE A 461 21.29 28.18 9.55
C PHE A 461 20.98 28.33 8.05
N ALA A 462 19.72 28.51 7.68
CA ALA A 462 19.32 28.69 6.28
C ALA A 462 19.94 29.96 5.67
N GLU A 463 19.95 31.07 6.41
CA GLU A 463 20.61 32.32 6.00
C GLU A 463 22.13 32.13 5.89
N ALA A 464 22.75 31.43 6.86
CA ALA A 464 24.18 31.11 6.79
C ALA A 464 24.51 30.25 5.57
N PHE A 465 23.67 29.28 5.23
CA PHE A 465 23.86 28.43 4.05
C PHE A 465 23.82 29.23 2.74
N GLN A 466 22.92 30.21 2.61
CA GLN A 466 22.90 31.11 1.44
C GLN A 466 24.21 31.89 1.29
N SER A 467 24.86 32.26 2.41
CA SER A 467 26.16 32.94 2.40
C SER A 467 27.35 31.99 2.19
N PHE A 468 27.18 30.69 2.46
CA PHE A 468 28.22 29.68 2.28
C PHE A 468 28.48 29.42 0.80
N HIS A 469 29.73 29.13 0.43
CA HIS A 469 30.14 29.04 -0.98
C HIS A 469 29.34 28.01 -1.81
N VAL A 470 28.84 26.93 -1.17
CA VAL A 470 27.95 25.94 -1.82
C VAL A 470 26.58 26.54 -2.11
N GLY A 471 25.99 27.27 -1.15
CA GLY A 471 24.70 27.93 -1.33
C GLY A 471 24.77 29.06 -2.35
N GLN A 472 25.86 29.85 -2.36
CA GLN A 472 26.11 30.85 -3.40
C GLN A 472 26.16 30.22 -4.80
N LYS A 473 26.89 29.11 -4.95
CA LYS A 473 26.97 28.38 -6.23
C LYS A 473 25.62 27.88 -6.71
N ILE A 474 24.78 27.34 -5.82
CA ILE A 474 23.42 26.90 -6.16
C ILE A 474 22.56 28.10 -6.57
N SER A 475 22.66 29.22 -5.85
CA SER A 475 21.94 30.45 -6.19
C SER A 475 22.33 30.98 -7.57
N ASP A 476 23.63 30.96 -7.91
CA ASP A 476 24.11 31.37 -9.22
C ASP A 476 23.67 30.40 -10.34
N GLU A 477 23.65 29.08 -10.07
CA GLU A 477 23.13 28.08 -11.01
C GLU A 477 21.62 28.25 -11.26
N LEU A 478 20.84 28.57 -10.23
CA LEU A 478 19.39 28.85 -10.36
C LEU A 478 19.13 30.14 -11.16
N ARG A 479 19.95 31.19 -10.96
CA ARG A 479 19.86 32.44 -11.75
C ARG A 479 20.07 32.22 -13.26
N THR A 480 20.87 31.21 -13.64
CA THR A 480 21.05 30.83 -15.04
C THR A 480 19.93 29.88 -15.47
N PRO A 481 18.98 30.28 -16.35
CA PRO A 481 17.90 29.39 -16.76
C PRO A 481 18.45 28.17 -17.50
N PHE A 482 17.80 27.02 -17.33
CA PHE A 482 18.18 25.82 -18.05
C PHE A 482 17.95 26.00 -19.56
N ASP A 483 18.96 25.66 -20.35
CA ASP A 483 18.88 25.71 -21.80
C ASP A 483 18.01 24.56 -22.32
N LYS A 484 16.74 24.86 -22.66
CA LYS A 484 15.76 23.88 -23.18
C LYS A 484 16.29 23.10 -24.40
N SER A 485 17.23 23.66 -25.19
CA SER A 485 17.81 22.97 -26.35
C SER A 485 18.68 21.76 -25.98
N LYS A 486 19.19 21.72 -24.74
CA LYS A 486 19.96 20.58 -24.19
C LYS A 486 19.06 19.46 -23.68
N SER A 487 17.75 19.70 -23.56
CA SER A 487 16.79 18.70 -23.11
C SER A 487 16.57 17.65 -24.19
N HIS A 488 16.82 16.38 -23.87
CA HIS A 488 16.54 15.29 -24.79
C HIS A 488 15.01 15.11 -24.93
N ARG A 489 14.49 15.00 -26.16
CA ARG A 489 13.03 14.89 -26.41
C ARG A 489 12.36 13.73 -25.65
N ALA A 490 13.08 12.63 -25.47
CA ALA A 490 12.64 11.45 -24.71
C ALA A 490 12.72 11.60 -23.17
N ALA A 491 13.22 12.71 -22.65
CA ALA A 491 13.40 12.90 -21.21
C ALA A 491 12.09 13.21 -20.48
N LEU A 492 11.14 13.88 -21.14
CA LEU A 492 9.84 14.26 -20.56
C LEU A 492 8.72 13.56 -21.33
N THR A 493 7.83 12.90 -20.60
CA THR A 493 6.70 12.18 -21.21
C THR A 493 5.46 13.07 -21.27
N THR A 494 4.91 13.23 -22.47
CA THR A 494 3.66 13.99 -22.71
C THR A 494 2.42 13.08 -22.72
N GLU A 495 2.60 11.78 -22.87
CA GLU A 495 1.51 10.81 -22.87
C GLU A 495 1.05 10.51 -21.44
N THR A 496 -0.27 10.51 -21.24
CA THR A 496 -0.87 10.27 -19.92
C THR A 496 -0.75 8.83 -19.46
N TYR A 497 -0.67 7.87 -20.37
CA TYR A 497 -0.59 6.43 -20.09
C TYR A 497 0.53 5.80 -20.92
N GLY A 498 1.19 4.78 -20.39
CA GLY A 498 2.36 4.18 -21.05
C GLY A 498 2.08 3.20 -22.18
N VAL A 499 0.83 2.74 -22.31
CA VAL A 499 0.43 1.74 -23.31
C VAL A 499 -0.94 2.10 -23.86
N GLY A 500 -1.24 1.62 -25.07
CA GLY A 500 -2.54 1.79 -25.69
C GLY A 500 -3.71 1.30 -24.82
N LYS A 501 -4.85 2.01 -24.91
CA LYS A 501 -6.07 1.76 -24.11
C LYS A 501 -6.55 0.30 -24.15
N ARG A 502 -6.37 -0.40 -25.28
CA ARG A 502 -6.77 -1.81 -25.44
C ARG A 502 -5.91 -2.76 -24.61
N GLU A 503 -4.60 -2.54 -24.56
CA GLU A 503 -3.69 -3.37 -23.77
C GLU A 503 -3.89 -3.12 -22.27
N LEU A 504 -4.17 -1.88 -21.86
CA LEU A 504 -4.53 -1.57 -20.46
C LEU A 504 -5.82 -2.28 -20.02
N LEU A 505 -6.83 -2.32 -20.89
CA LEU A 505 -8.06 -3.06 -20.62
C LEU A 505 -7.78 -4.57 -20.51
N LYS A 506 -6.97 -5.13 -21.42
CA LYS A 506 -6.57 -6.55 -21.40
C LYS A 506 -5.79 -6.90 -20.13
N ALA A 507 -4.87 -6.04 -19.70
CA ALA A 507 -4.11 -6.21 -18.47
C ALA A 507 -5.05 -6.26 -17.25
N ASN A 508 -6.01 -5.33 -17.15
CA ASN A 508 -6.99 -5.31 -16.06
C ASN A 508 -7.96 -6.51 -16.10
N ILE A 509 -8.41 -6.95 -17.27
CA ILE A 509 -9.20 -8.18 -17.42
C ILE A 509 -8.41 -9.39 -16.91
N SER A 510 -7.14 -9.52 -17.32
CA SER A 510 -6.30 -10.64 -16.90
C SER A 510 -6.09 -10.68 -15.39
N ARG A 511 -5.89 -9.51 -14.77
CA ARG A 511 -5.76 -9.37 -13.32
C ARG A 511 -7.06 -9.72 -12.59
N GLU A 512 -8.19 -9.18 -13.01
CA GLU A 512 -9.46 -9.44 -12.32
C GLU A 512 -9.88 -10.91 -12.46
N LEU A 513 -9.62 -11.55 -13.61
CA LEU A 513 -9.86 -12.98 -13.80
C LEU A 513 -8.97 -13.84 -12.90
N LEU A 514 -7.69 -13.47 -12.75
CA LEU A 514 -6.78 -14.12 -11.80
C LEU A 514 -7.29 -14.01 -10.36
N LEU A 515 -7.71 -12.81 -9.94
CA LEU A 515 -8.25 -12.57 -8.61
C LEU A 515 -9.54 -13.35 -8.36
N MET A 516 -10.43 -13.42 -9.35
CA MET A 516 -11.66 -14.23 -9.27
C MET A 516 -11.33 -15.72 -9.10
N LYS A 517 -10.32 -16.24 -9.80
CA LYS A 517 -9.89 -17.64 -9.67
C LYS A 517 -9.33 -17.93 -8.27
N ARG A 518 -8.50 -17.05 -7.72
CA ARG A 518 -7.91 -17.20 -6.38
C ARG A 518 -8.95 -17.08 -5.26
N ASN A 519 -9.87 -16.13 -5.40
CA ASN A 519 -11.00 -15.96 -4.49
C ASN A 519 -12.23 -16.82 -4.88
N SER A 520 -12.03 -17.92 -5.61
CA SER A 520 -13.12 -18.81 -6.04
C SER A 520 -13.92 -19.39 -4.88
N PHE A 521 -13.27 -19.61 -3.73
CA PHE A 521 -13.92 -20.04 -2.48
C PHE A 521 -15.10 -19.15 -2.09
N VAL A 522 -14.95 -17.82 -2.20
CA VAL A 522 -16.02 -16.86 -1.86
C VAL A 522 -17.23 -17.04 -2.78
N TYR A 523 -17.01 -17.26 -4.07
CA TYR A 523 -18.08 -17.48 -5.03
C TYR A 523 -18.76 -18.85 -4.84
N ILE A 524 -17.99 -19.90 -4.54
CA ILE A 524 -18.53 -21.23 -4.25
C ILE A 524 -19.39 -21.18 -2.98
N PHE A 525 -18.89 -20.54 -1.91
CA PHE A 525 -19.62 -20.37 -0.67
C PHE A 525 -20.94 -19.63 -0.89
N LYS A 526 -20.95 -18.56 -1.69
CA LYS A 526 -22.18 -17.86 -2.08
C LYS A 526 -23.17 -18.75 -2.81
N LEU A 527 -22.73 -19.60 -3.75
CA LEU A 527 -23.63 -20.53 -4.45
C LEU A 527 -24.26 -21.53 -3.48
N ILE A 528 -23.48 -22.06 -2.53
CA ILE A 528 -23.98 -22.96 -1.48
C ILE A 528 -24.98 -22.22 -0.58
N GLN A 529 -24.67 -20.99 -0.17
CA GLN A 529 -25.57 -20.15 0.63
C GLN A 529 -26.89 -19.90 -0.10
N ILE A 530 -26.85 -19.54 -1.39
CA ILE A 530 -28.05 -19.32 -2.21
C ILE A 530 -28.87 -20.61 -2.33
N ALA A 531 -28.23 -21.75 -2.56
CA ALA A 531 -28.91 -23.05 -2.61
C ALA A 531 -29.60 -23.38 -1.29
N PHE A 532 -28.93 -23.15 -0.15
CA PHE A 532 -29.52 -23.36 1.18
C PHE A 532 -30.74 -22.46 1.41
N VAL A 533 -30.64 -21.16 1.11
CA VAL A 533 -31.76 -20.22 1.24
C VAL A 533 -32.90 -20.58 0.28
N ALA A 534 -32.60 -21.05 -0.93
CA ALA A 534 -33.60 -21.53 -1.88
C ALA A 534 -34.34 -22.77 -1.32
N VAL A 535 -33.65 -23.67 -0.62
CA VAL A 535 -34.29 -24.82 0.06
C VAL A 535 -35.25 -24.36 1.16
N VAL A 536 -34.83 -23.43 2.01
CA VAL A 536 -35.72 -22.85 3.04
C VAL A 536 -36.92 -22.14 2.40
N TYR A 537 -36.71 -21.44 1.29
CA TYR A 537 -37.79 -20.80 0.53
C TYR A 537 -38.80 -21.81 -0.03
N MET A 538 -38.31 -22.93 -0.58
CA MET A 538 -39.15 -24.00 -1.12
C MET A 538 -40.00 -24.69 -0.04
N THR A 539 -39.47 -24.88 1.16
CA THR A 539 -40.25 -25.50 2.25
C THR A 539 -41.33 -24.56 2.77
N LEU A 540 -41.09 -23.26 2.75
CA LEU A 540 -42.07 -22.25 3.18
C LEU A 540 -43.21 -22.06 2.17
N PHE A 541 -42.92 -22.08 0.87
CA PHE A 541 -43.90 -21.90 -0.21
C PHE A 541 -44.15 -23.20 -0.98
N LEU A 542 -44.39 -24.30 -0.28
CA LEU A 542 -44.57 -25.61 -0.91
C LEU A 542 -45.85 -25.66 -1.77
N ARG A 543 -45.76 -26.13 -3.02
CA ARG A 543 -46.89 -26.22 -3.97
C ARG A 543 -48.17 -26.84 -3.39
N THR A 544 -48.07 -27.82 -2.50
CA THR A 544 -49.25 -28.49 -1.90
C THR A 544 -50.08 -27.58 -0.99
N LYS A 545 -49.51 -26.46 -0.52
CA LYS A 545 -50.17 -25.45 0.30
C LYS A 545 -50.45 -24.14 -0.45
N MET A 546 -50.03 -24.05 -1.72
CA MET A 546 -50.14 -22.85 -2.57
C MET A 546 -51.33 -23.00 -3.55
N HIS A 547 -52.54 -22.74 -3.06
CA HIS A 547 -53.76 -22.79 -3.88
C HIS A 547 -53.87 -21.59 -4.85
N LYS A 548 -54.70 -21.69 -5.89
CA LYS A 548 -54.86 -20.63 -6.92
C LYS A 548 -56.32 -20.29 -7.15
N ASP A 549 -57.10 -20.22 -6.08
CA ASP A 549 -58.56 -20.16 -6.15
C ASP A 549 -59.12 -18.83 -5.63
N THR A 550 -58.37 -18.13 -4.75
CA THR A 550 -58.80 -16.87 -4.15
C THR A 550 -57.82 -15.73 -4.38
N VAL A 551 -58.30 -14.49 -4.21
CA VAL A 551 -57.45 -13.28 -4.23
C VAL A 551 -56.43 -13.29 -3.07
N THR A 552 -56.80 -13.88 -1.93
CA THR A 552 -55.90 -14.08 -0.79
C THR A 552 -54.74 -15.01 -1.12
N ASP A 553 -54.98 -16.10 -1.86
CA ASP A 553 -53.91 -16.98 -2.32
C ASP A 553 -52.97 -16.26 -3.30
N GLY A 554 -53.53 -15.44 -4.19
CA GLY A 554 -52.74 -14.55 -5.06
C GLY A 554 -51.83 -13.61 -4.27
N GLY A 555 -52.27 -13.12 -3.11
CA GLY A 555 -51.44 -12.35 -2.19
C GLY A 555 -50.21 -13.13 -1.67
N ILE A 556 -50.35 -14.43 -1.41
CA ILE A 556 -49.25 -15.30 -0.96
C ILE A 556 -48.22 -15.49 -2.09
N PHE A 557 -48.67 -15.73 -3.34
CA PHE A 557 -47.79 -15.79 -4.51
C PHE A 557 -47.07 -14.46 -4.78
N ALA A 558 -47.74 -13.32 -4.60
CA ALA A 558 -47.11 -12.00 -4.69
C ALA A 558 -46.04 -11.81 -3.60
N GLY A 559 -46.27 -12.32 -2.39
CA GLY A 559 -45.28 -12.36 -1.32
C GLY A 559 -44.08 -13.27 -1.64
N ALA A 560 -44.32 -14.44 -2.24
CA ALA A 560 -43.27 -15.36 -2.66
C ALA A 560 -42.36 -14.74 -3.73
N THR A 561 -42.93 -14.05 -4.73
CA THR A 561 -42.16 -13.35 -5.78
C THR A 561 -41.41 -12.14 -5.24
N PHE A 562 -42.00 -11.38 -4.31
CA PHE A 562 -41.33 -10.28 -3.61
C PHE A 562 -40.12 -10.77 -2.80
N PHE A 563 -40.27 -11.88 -2.06
CA PHE A 563 -39.17 -12.48 -1.31
C PHE A 563 -38.03 -12.92 -2.24
N ALA A 564 -38.35 -13.52 -3.40
CA ALA A 564 -37.36 -13.90 -4.39
C ALA A 564 -36.56 -12.69 -4.91
N ILE A 565 -37.23 -11.60 -5.26
CA ILE A 565 -36.57 -10.34 -5.65
C ILE A 565 -35.68 -9.81 -4.54
N THR A 566 -36.18 -9.83 -3.29
CA THR A 566 -35.46 -9.33 -2.11
C THR A 566 -34.19 -10.13 -1.86
N MET A 567 -34.25 -11.46 -1.92
CA MET A 567 -33.08 -12.32 -1.70
C MET A 567 -32.02 -12.15 -2.79
N VAL A 568 -32.44 -12.08 -4.06
CA VAL A 568 -31.51 -11.83 -5.17
C VAL A 568 -30.89 -10.43 -5.08
N ASN A 569 -31.65 -9.42 -4.65
CA ASN A 569 -31.12 -8.08 -4.41
C ASN A 569 -30.11 -8.05 -3.25
N PHE A 570 -30.43 -8.73 -2.14
CA PHE A 570 -29.56 -8.79 -0.96
C PHE A 570 -28.20 -9.43 -1.25
N ASN A 571 -28.12 -10.41 -2.15
CA ASN A 571 -26.84 -11.02 -2.53
C ASN A 571 -25.82 -9.99 -3.05
N GLY A 572 -26.29 -8.95 -3.73
CA GLY A 572 -25.44 -7.83 -4.19
C GLY A 572 -24.78 -7.04 -3.06
N PHE A 573 -25.31 -7.08 -1.83
CA PHE A 573 -24.78 -6.33 -0.68
C PHE A 573 -23.33 -6.68 -0.36
N SER A 574 -22.96 -7.94 -0.55
CA SER A 574 -21.59 -8.44 -0.36
C SER A 574 -20.54 -7.77 -1.26
N GLU A 575 -20.95 -7.12 -2.34
CA GLU A 575 -20.07 -6.36 -3.23
C GLU A 575 -19.45 -5.14 -2.54
N ILE A 576 -20.06 -4.63 -1.47
CA ILE A 576 -19.53 -3.49 -0.71
C ILE A 576 -18.14 -3.81 -0.17
N SER A 577 -18.03 -4.87 0.64
CA SER A 577 -16.77 -5.25 1.29
C SER A 577 -15.68 -5.60 0.28
N MET A 578 -16.04 -6.33 -0.79
CA MET A 578 -15.08 -6.72 -1.84
C MET A 578 -14.56 -5.52 -2.63
N THR A 579 -15.38 -4.48 -2.83
CA THR A 579 -14.97 -3.28 -3.55
C THR A 579 -14.08 -2.40 -2.68
N ILE A 580 -14.43 -2.20 -1.41
CA ILE A 580 -13.69 -1.32 -0.48
C ILE A 580 -12.29 -1.84 -0.21
N ALA A 581 -12.11 -3.15 -0.06
CA ALA A 581 -10.79 -3.75 0.16
C ALA A 581 -9.80 -3.43 -0.98
N LYS A 582 -10.28 -3.26 -2.22
CA LYS A 582 -9.44 -2.95 -3.39
C LYS A 582 -9.20 -1.44 -3.60
N LEU A 583 -9.98 -0.56 -2.96
CA LEU A 583 -9.94 0.88 -3.20
C LEU A 583 -8.58 1.55 -2.93
N PRO A 584 -7.86 1.25 -1.82
CA PRO A 584 -6.58 1.90 -1.53
C PRO A 584 -5.53 1.66 -2.63
N VAL A 585 -5.47 0.43 -3.15
CA VAL A 585 -4.56 0.08 -4.26
C VAL A 585 -5.02 0.71 -5.57
N PHE A 586 -6.33 0.77 -5.81
CA PHE A 586 -6.87 1.46 -6.99
C PHE A 586 -6.47 2.94 -7.01
N TYR A 587 -6.65 3.67 -5.90
CA TYR A 587 -6.29 5.10 -5.83
C TYR A 587 -4.80 5.30 -6.06
N LYS A 588 -3.95 4.50 -5.40
CA LYS A 588 -2.50 4.48 -5.65
C LYS A 588 -2.20 4.35 -7.16
N GLN A 589 -2.71 3.31 -7.82
CA GLN A 589 -2.42 3.04 -9.23
C GLN A 589 -3.02 4.10 -10.19
N ARG A 590 -4.21 4.61 -9.88
CA ARG A 590 -4.85 5.72 -10.62
C ARG A 590 -4.00 6.97 -10.58
N ASP A 591 -3.51 7.34 -9.40
CA ASP A 591 -2.75 8.57 -9.17
C ASP A 591 -1.33 8.46 -9.75
N PHE A 592 -0.80 7.24 -9.93
CA PHE A 592 0.42 6.97 -10.72
C PHE A 592 0.16 6.81 -12.23
N ARG A 593 -1.07 7.05 -12.70
CA ARG A 593 -1.44 6.93 -14.12
C ARG A 593 -1.13 5.56 -14.72
N PHE A 594 -1.31 4.47 -13.96
CA PHE A 594 -1.14 3.11 -14.49
C PHE A 594 -2.23 2.78 -15.52
N PHE A 595 -3.48 3.12 -15.21
CA PHE A 595 -4.61 2.92 -16.10
C PHE A 595 -5.73 3.93 -15.81
N PRO A 596 -6.60 4.22 -16.78
CA PRO A 596 -7.78 5.05 -16.54
C PRO A 596 -8.84 4.30 -15.71
N PRO A 597 -9.67 5.01 -14.90
CA PRO A 597 -10.71 4.40 -14.05
C PRO A 597 -11.67 3.45 -14.78
N TRP A 598 -12.06 3.78 -16.03
CA TRP A 598 -12.95 2.92 -16.82
C TRP A 598 -12.33 1.56 -17.17
N ALA A 599 -11.00 1.47 -17.31
CA ALA A 599 -10.30 0.21 -17.60
C ALA A 599 -10.29 -0.73 -16.38
N TYR A 600 -10.53 -0.20 -15.18
CA TYR A 600 -10.78 -0.97 -13.97
C TYR A 600 -12.27 -1.31 -13.80
N ALA A 601 -13.15 -0.34 -14.06
CA ALA A 601 -14.58 -0.49 -13.84
C ALA A 601 -15.23 -1.53 -14.78
N ILE A 602 -14.89 -1.51 -16.07
CA ILE A 602 -15.49 -2.40 -17.08
C ILE A 602 -15.22 -3.89 -16.76
N PRO A 603 -13.98 -4.34 -16.50
CA PRO A 603 -13.72 -5.73 -16.14
C PRO A 603 -14.45 -6.18 -14.87
N SER A 604 -14.54 -5.29 -13.87
CA SER A 604 -15.26 -5.59 -12.61
C SER A 604 -16.76 -5.84 -12.82
N TRP A 605 -17.34 -5.32 -13.90
CA TRP A 605 -18.73 -5.56 -14.29
C TRP A 605 -18.87 -6.79 -15.19
N ILE A 606 -18.17 -6.82 -16.33
CA ILE A 606 -18.35 -7.85 -17.36
C ILE A 606 -18.02 -9.25 -16.84
N LEU A 607 -16.94 -9.40 -16.07
CA LEU A 607 -16.50 -10.71 -15.59
C LEU A 607 -17.46 -11.34 -14.56
N LYS A 608 -18.31 -10.54 -13.90
CA LYS A 608 -19.30 -11.07 -12.96
C LYS A 608 -20.61 -11.49 -13.61
N ILE A 609 -20.85 -11.14 -14.88
CA ILE A 609 -22.06 -11.54 -15.60
C ILE A 609 -22.25 -13.08 -15.59
N PRO A 610 -21.26 -13.91 -15.97
CA PRO A 610 -21.40 -15.36 -15.93
C PRO A 610 -21.70 -15.92 -14.53
N VAL A 611 -21.14 -15.30 -13.48
CA VAL A 611 -21.40 -15.70 -12.09
C VAL A 611 -22.85 -15.43 -11.72
N SER A 612 -23.40 -14.26 -12.09
CA SER A 612 -24.82 -13.95 -11.87
C SER A 612 -25.77 -14.88 -12.63
N PHE A 613 -25.40 -15.33 -13.84
CA PHE A 613 -26.16 -16.36 -14.55
C PHE A 613 -26.28 -17.64 -13.72
N LEU A 614 -25.17 -18.09 -13.13
CA LEU A 614 -25.13 -19.29 -12.29
C LEU A 614 -25.90 -19.12 -10.98
N GLU A 615 -25.71 -17.99 -10.28
CA GLU A 615 -26.42 -17.69 -9.02
C GLU A 615 -27.93 -17.69 -9.19
N VAL A 616 -28.43 -16.99 -10.23
CA VAL A 616 -29.87 -16.92 -10.51
C VAL A 616 -30.39 -18.27 -11.02
N ALA A 617 -29.55 -19.05 -11.72
CA ALA A 617 -29.95 -20.38 -12.19
C ALA A 617 -30.23 -21.30 -11.02
N VAL A 618 -29.32 -21.36 -10.05
CA VAL A 618 -29.51 -22.14 -8.82
C VAL A 618 -30.82 -21.75 -8.12
N TRP A 619 -31.08 -20.45 -7.97
CA TRP A 619 -32.33 -19.99 -7.35
C TRP A 619 -33.59 -20.44 -8.12
N VAL A 620 -33.64 -20.15 -9.42
CA VAL A 620 -34.84 -20.33 -10.24
C VAL A 620 -35.11 -21.81 -10.53
N PHE A 621 -34.09 -22.60 -10.90
CA PHE A 621 -34.27 -24.02 -11.20
C PHE A 621 -34.72 -24.82 -9.98
N LEU A 622 -34.21 -24.49 -8.78
CA LEU A 622 -34.65 -25.14 -7.55
C LEU A 622 -36.08 -24.72 -7.21
N SER A 623 -36.36 -23.42 -7.13
CA SER A 623 -37.60 -22.94 -6.53
C SER A 623 -38.83 -22.98 -7.46
N TYR A 624 -38.67 -22.81 -8.77
CA TYR A 624 -39.80 -22.42 -9.63
C TYR A 624 -40.96 -23.43 -9.63
N TYR A 625 -40.67 -24.69 -9.93
CA TYR A 625 -41.68 -25.74 -10.02
C TYR A 625 -42.14 -26.23 -8.64
N VAL A 626 -41.30 -26.13 -7.62
CA VAL A 626 -41.61 -26.55 -6.24
C VAL A 626 -42.59 -25.60 -5.57
N VAL A 627 -42.54 -24.30 -5.90
CA VAL A 627 -43.52 -23.31 -5.45
C VAL A 627 -44.85 -23.43 -6.21
N GLY A 628 -44.80 -23.90 -7.46
CA GLY A 628 -45.98 -24.06 -8.30
C GLY A 628 -46.36 -22.81 -9.09
N TYR A 629 -45.36 -22.03 -9.53
CA TYR A 629 -45.54 -20.97 -10.53
C TYR A 629 -46.10 -21.50 -11.86
N ASP A 630 -46.49 -20.62 -12.78
CA ASP A 630 -47.09 -21.04 -14.07
C ASP A 630 -46.17 -22.00 -14.85
N SER A 631 -46.67 -23.15 -15.28
CA SER A 631 -45.86 -24.21 -15.89
C SER A 631 -45.32 -23.88 -17.30
N ASN A 632 -45.69 -22.74 -17.87
CA ASN A 632 -45.22 -22.32 -19.20
C ASN A 632 -43.70 -22.03 -19.19
N ALA A 633 -42.95 -22.74 -20.05
CA ALA A 633 -41.50 -22.57 -20.20
C ALA A 633 -41.10 -21.13 -20.56
N GLY A 634 -41.91 -20.40 -21.35
CA GLY A 634 -41.65 -19.00 -21.66
C GLY A 634 -41.69 -18.10 -20.43
N ARG A 635 -42.57 -18.38 -19.46
CA ARG A 635 -42.69 -17.60 -18.20
C ARG A 635 -41.57 -17.92 -17.23
N PHE A 636 -41.10 -19.16 -17.23
CA PHE A 636 -39.88 -19.59 -16.53
C PHE A 636 -38.66 -18.77 -16.98
N PHE A 637 -38.37 -18.74 -18.29
CA PHE A 637 -37.24 -17.97 -18.81
C PHE A 637 -37.42 -16.46 -18.63
N LYS A 638 -38.66 -15.96 -18.67
CA LYS A 638 -38.96 -14.56 -18.36
C LYS A 638 -38.64 -14.20 -16.91
N GLN A 639 -38.98 -15.06 -15.94
CA GLN A 639 -38.64 -14.87 -14.53
C GLN A 639 -37.12 -14.97 -14.31
N TYR A 640 -36.45 -15.92 -14.99
CA TYR A 640 -35.00 -16.05 -14.96
C TYR A 640 -34.29 -14.78 -15.45
N ALA A 641 -34.66 -14.27 -16.63
CA ALA A 641 -34.07 -13.06 -17.19
C ALA A 641 -34.31 -11.82 -16.31
N LEU A 642 -35.49 -11.72 -15.69
CA LEU A 642 -35.82 -10.61 -14.80
C LEU A 642 -34.98 -10.64 -13.52
N LEU A 643 -34.86 -11.80 -12.87
CA LEU A 643 -34.03 -11.96 -11.66
C LEU A 643 -32.54 -11.76 -11.97
N LEU A 644 -32.08 -12.11 -13.17
CA LEU A 644 -30.74 -11.77 -13.65
C LEU A 644 -30.54 -10.25 -13.74
N GLY A 645 -31.52 -9.52 -14.27
CA GLY A 645 -31.52 -8.06 -14.29
C GLY A 645 -31.48 -7.46 -12.88
N VAL A 646 -32.22 -8.03 -11.92
CA VAL A 646 -32.20 -7.61 -10.51
C VAL A 646 -30.83 -7.85 -9.87
N ASN A 647 -30.22 -9.02 -10.07
CA ASN A 647 -28.90 -9.35 -9.52
C ASN A 647 -27.82 -8.38 -10.04
N GLN A 648 -27.82 -8.12 -11.35
CA GLN A 648 -26.89 -7.18 -11.99
C GLN A 648 -27.10 -5.74 -11.52
N MET A 649 -28.36 -5.31 -11.37
CA MET A 649 -28.71 -3.99 -10.85
C MET A 649 -28.24 -3.84 -9.40
N ALA A 650 -28.50 -4.83 -8.55
CA ALA A 650 -28.08 -4.82 -7.16
C ALA A 650 -26.55 -4.75 -7.04
N SER A 651 -25.84 -5.57 -7.82
CA SER A 651 -24.38 -5.56 -7.85
C SER A 651 -23.81 -4.19 -8.27
N ALA A 652 -24.38 -3.56 -9.30
CA ALA A 652 -23.97 -2.22 -9.74
C ALA A 652 -24.26 -1.15 -8.68
N LEU A 653 -25.43 -1.21 -8.03
CA LEU A 653 -25.81 -0.29 -6.96
C LEU A 653 -24.84 -0.36 -5.78
N PHE A 654 -24.57 -1.56 -5.27
CA PHE A 654 -23.75 -1.73 -4.08
C PHE A 654 -22.26 -1.42 -4.34
N ARG A 655 -21.74 -1.65 -5.55
CA ARG A 655 -20.42 -1.13 -5.95
C ARG A 655 -20.38 0.39 -5.99
N PHE A 656 -21.41 1.03 -6.53
CA PHE A 656 -21.50 2.49 -6.52
C PHE A 656 -21.52 3.03 -5.08
N ILE A 657 -22.34 2.46 -4.21
CA ILE A 657 -22.39 2.81 -2.78
C ILE A 657 -21.01 2.62 -2.13
N ALA A 658 -20.33 1.51 -2.42
CA ALA A 658 -18.99 1.23 -1.89
C ALA A 658 -17.96 2.32 -2.26
N VAL A 659 -17.93 2.74 -3.54
CA VAL A 659 -17.00 3.80 -3.98
C VAL A 659 -17.39 5.17 -3.45
N THR A 660 -18.68 5.48 -3.33
CA THR A 660 -19.09 6.75 -2.70
C THR A 660 -18.77 6.78 -1.20
N GLY A 661 -18.94 5.64 -0.54
CA GLY A 661 -18.73 5.46 0.89
C GLY A 661 -17.26 5.34 1.30
N ARG A 662 -16.36 4.87 0.41
CA ARG A 662 -14.87 4.70 0.49
C ARG A 662 -14.27 4.06 1.76
N ASN A 663 -15.05 3.94 2.82
CA ASN A 663 -14.76 3.34 4.12
C ASN A 663 -15.88 2.33 4.43
N MET A 664 -15.50 1.21 5.02
CA MET A 664 -16.41 0.10 5.29
C MET A 664 -17.59 0.47 6.20
N VAL A 665 -17.38 1.28 7.24
CA VAL A 665 -18.43 1.67 8.19
C VAL A 665 -19.48 2.55 7.50
N VAL A 666 -19.02 3.56 6.77
CA VAL A 666 -19.88 4.50 6.04
C VAL A 666 -20.67 3.76 4.97
N ALA A 667 -20.00 2.96 4.14
CA ALA A 667 -20.64 2.25 3.04
C ALA A 667 -21.65 1.19 3.52
N ASN A 668 -21.36 0.43 4.58
CA ASN A 668 -22.33 -0.54 5.12
C ASN A 668 -23.57 0.15 5.70
N THR A 669 -23.39 1.29 6.36
CA THR A 669 -24.51 2.09 6.90
C THR A 669 -25.40 2.61 5.77
N PHE A 670 -24.82 3.25 4.76
CA PHE A 670 -25.56 3.74 3.60
C PHE A 670 -26.16 2.61 2.76
N GLY A 671 -25.45 1.49 2.61
CA GLY A 671 -25.94 0.30 1.92
C GLY A 671 -27.17 -0.31 2.59
N SER A 672 -27.15 -0.42 3.93
CA SER A 672 -28.29 -0.96 4.70
C SER A 672 -29.49 -0.03 4.64
N PHE A 673 -29.26 1.28 4.72
CA PHE A 673 -30.30 2.28 4.54
C PHE A 673 -30.89 2.26 3.12
N ALA A 674 -30.05 2.18 2.09
CA ALA A 674 -30.49 2.08 0.70
C ALA A 674 -31.34 0.83 0.46
N LEU A 675 -30.94 -0.31 1.02
CA LEU A 675 -31.73 -1.55 0.97
C LEU A 675 -33.13 -1.35 1.59
N LEU A 676 -33.23 -0.75 2.77
CA LEU A 676 -34.51 -0.45 3.43
C LEU A 676 -35.41 0.44 2.55
N VAL A 677 -34.84 1.50 1.96
CA VAL A 677 -35.56 2.42 1.07
C VAL A 677 -36.04 1.70 -0.18
N LEU A 678 -35.20 0.86 -0.80
CA LEU A 678 -35.57 0.11 -1.99
C LEU A 678 -36.69 -0.90 -1.71
N LEU A 679 -36.62 -1.62 -0.60
CA LEU A 679 -37.64 -2.61 -0.21
C LEU A 679 -38.99 -1.96 0.10
N SER A 680 -38.98 -0.85 0.83
CA SER A 680 -40.21 -0.11 1.16
C SER A 680 -40.88 0.50 -0.08
N LEU A 681 -40.08 1.03 -1.02
CA LEU A 681 -40.56 1.65 -2.26
C LEU A 681 -40.83 0.64 -3.40
N GLY A 682 -40.56 -0.65 -3.23
CA GLY A 682 -40.72 -1.67 -4.27
C GLY A 682 -42.16 -1.98 -4.69
N GLY A 683 -43.16 -1.37 -4.04
CA GLY A 683 -44.58 -1.49 -4.42
C GLY A 683 -45.35 -2.65 -3.79
N PHE A 684 -44.66 -3.57 -3.09
CA PHE A 684 -45.30 -4.67 -2.36
C PHE A 684 -45.62 -4.30 -0.90
N ILE A 685 -44.64 -3.75 -0.16
CA ILE A 685 -44.83 -3.33 1.25
C ILE A 685 -45.76 -2.12 1.31
N LEU A 686 -45.46 -1.10 0.50
CA LEU A 686 -46.27 0.10 0.37
C LEU A 686 -46.89 0.11 -1.04
N SER A 687 -48.21 -0.01 -1.11
CA SER A 687 -48.92 0.09 -2.39
C SER A 687 -48.78 1.51 -2.94
N ARG A 688 -48.63 1.61 -4.27
CA ARG A 688 -48.52 2.89 -4.98
C ARG A 688 -49.68 3.85 -4.68
N GLU A 689 -50.86 3.30 -4.43
CA GLU A 689 -52.08 4.09 -4.19
C GLU A 689 -52.09 4.73 -2.80
N ASP A 690 -51.42 4.09 -1.83
CA ASP A 690 -51.27 4.58 -0.46
C ASP A 690 -50.16 5.65 -0.35
N ILE A 691 -49.26 5.72 -1.34
CA ILE A 691 -48.20 6.75 -1.40
C ILE A 691 -48.83 8.12 -1.69
N LYS A 692 -48.60 9.07 -0.77
CA LYS A 692 -49.03 10.46 -0.91
C LYS A 692 -48.46 11.07 -2.21
N LYS A 693 -49.27 11.90 -2.90
CA LYS A 693 -48.96 12.45 -4.24
C LYS A 693 -47.56 13.09 -4.35
N TRP A 694 -47.11 13.81 -3.32
CA TRP A 694 -45.80 14.49 -3.30
C TRP A 694 -44.60 13.54 -3.18
N TRP A 695 -44.80 12.31 -2.70
CA TRP A 695 -43.74 11.31 -2.53
C TRP A 695 -43.74 10.24 -3.63
N LYS A 696 -44.72 10.28 -4.57
CA LYS A 696 -44.86 9.29 -5.65
C LYS A 696 -43.66 9.21 -6.59
N TRP A 697 -42.83 10.25 -6.70
CA TRP A 697 -41.60 10.20 -7.51
C TRP A 697 -40.60 9.15 -6.98
N ALA A 698 -40.53 8.94 -5.67
CA ALA A 698 -39.59 7.99 -5.06
C ALA A 698 -39.90 6.54 -5.47
N TYR A 699 -41.19 6.21 -5.65
CA TYR A 699 -41.63 4.94 -6.22
C TYR A 699 -41.08 4.72 -7.63
N TRP A 700 -41.09 5.76 -8.48
CA TRP A 700 -40.58 5.69 -9.85
C TRP A 700 -39.06 5.69 -9.96
N CYS A 701 -38.37 6.22 -8.94
CA CYS A 701 -36.92 6.16 -8.85
C CYS A 701 -36.40 4.79 -8.41
N SER A 702 -37.23 3.97 -7.74
CA SER A 702 -36.81 2.66 -7.24
C SER A 702 -36.74 1.61 -8.37
N PRO A 703 -35.58 0.98 -8.64
CA PRO A 703 -35.49 -0.12 -9.59
C PRO A 703 -36.31 -1.35 -9.18
N LEU A 704 -36.53 -1.56 -7.87
CA LEU A 704 -37.34 -2.70 -7.38
C LEU A 704 -38.82 -2.58 -7.75
N THR A 705 -39.33 -1.36 -7.93
CA THR A 705 -40.70 -1.13 -8.43
C THR A 705 -40.93 -1.79 -9.78
N TYR A 706 -39.97 -1.62 -10.70
CA TYR A 706 -40.04 -2.16 -12.04
C TYR A 706 -39.88 -3.68 -12.04
N ALA A 707 -38.98 -4.20 -11.20
CA ALA A 707 -38.81 -5.63 -11.00
C ALA A 707 -40.08 -6.29 -10.44
N GLN A 708 -40.67 -5.70 -9.40
CA GLN A 708 -41.86 -6.23 -8.76
C GLN A 708 -43.05 -6.23 -9.73
N ASN A 709 -43.31 -5.11 -10.43
CA ASN A 709 -44.38 -5.05 -11.43
C ASN A 709 -44.17 -6.06 -12.57
N ALA A 710 -42.93 -6.26 -13.03
CA ALA A 710 -42.64 -7.21 -14.09
C ALA A 710 -42.81 -8.67 -13.67
N ILE A 711 -42.39 -9.05 -12.44
CA ILE A 711 -42.48 -10.44 -11.97
C ILE A 711 -43.94 -10.83 -11.72
N VAL A 712 -44.73 -9.94 -11.12
CA VAL A 712 -46.16 -10.21 -10.83
C VAL A 712 -46.98 -10.22 -12.11
N ALA A 713 -46.69 -9.33 -13.09
CA ALA A 713 -47.32 -9.40 -14.41
C ALA A 713 -46.97 -10.71 -15.14
N ASN A 714 -45.74 -11.20 -15.01
CA ASN A 714 -45.31 -12.48 -15.58
C ASN A 714 -45.96 -13.70 -14.92
N GLU A 715 -46.34 -13.66 -13.64
CA GLU A 715 -47.05 -14.77 -12.99
C GLU A 715 -48.57 -14.66 -13.19
N PHE A 716 -49.20 -13.55 -12.81
CA PHE A 716 -50.66 -13.43 -12.73
C PHE A 716 -51.35 -13.28 -14.08
N LEU A 717 -50.66 -12.89 -15.15
CA LEU A 717 -51.22 -12.97 -16.51
C LEU A 717 -51.09 -14.39 -17.11
N GLY A 718 -50.64 -15.36 -16.31
CA GLY A 718 -50.41 -16.77 -16.64
C GLY A 718 -51.66 -17.56 -16.98
N HIS A 719 -51.49 -18.68 -17.67
CA HIS A 719 -52.59 -19.61 -17.95
C HIS A 719 -53.19 -20.16 -16.65
N SER A 720 -52.36 -20.37 -15.63
CA SER A 720 -52.78 -20.87 -14.33
C SER A 720 -53.68 -19.91 -13.53
N TRP A 721 -53.69 -18.63 -13.88
CA TRP A 721 -54.50 -17.57 -13.23
C TRP A 721 -55.66 -17.08 -14.10
N LYS A 722 -55.86 -17.64 -15.30
CA LYS A 722 -57.01 -17.38 -16.19
C LYS A 722 -58.27 -18.12 -15.72
N LYS A 723 -58.68 -17.88 -14.47
CA LYS A 723 -59.98 -18.30 -13.92
C LYS A 723 -60.88 -17.08 -13.80
N PHE A 724 -62.18 -17.27 -14.01
CA PHE A 724 -63.18 -16.21 -13.81
C PHE A 724 -63.90 -16.44 -12.49
N THR A 725 -63.98 -15.42 -11.65
CA THR A 725 -64.77 -15.45 -10.40
C THR A 725 -66.23 -15.19 -10.75
N GLN A 726 -67.18 -15.80 -10.01
CA GLN A 726 -68.62 -15.75 -10.32
C GLN A 726 -69.23 -14.33 -10.43
N ASP A 727 -68.58 -13.31 -9.84
CA ASP A 727 -69.09 -11.94 -9.74
C ASP A 727 -68.37 -10.90 -10.63
N SER A 728 -67.54 -11.32 -11.60
CA SER A 728 -66.65 -10.39 -12.32
C SER A 728 -66.30 -10.82 -13.75
N SER A 729 -66.23 -9.85 -14.67
CA SER A 729 -65.79 -10.06 -16.07
C SER A 729 -64.26 -10.12 -16.25
N GLU A 730 -63.48 -9.93 -15.18
CA GLU A 730 -62.02 -9.90 -15.20
C GLU A 730 -61.43 -11.23 -14.68
N THR A 731 -60.28 -11.64 -15.20
CA THR A 731 -59.59 -12.85 -14.71
C THR A 731 -59.11 -12.66 -13.28
N LEU A 732 -59.04 -13.76 -12.51
CA LEU A 732 -58.57 -13.79 -11.12
C LEU A 732 -57.20 -13.11 -10.98
N GLY A 733 -56.27 -13.35 -11.91
CA GLY A 733 -54.96 -12.70 -11.92
C GLY A 733 -55.01 -11.17 -12.05
N VAL A 734 -55.91 -10.62 -12.86
CA VAL A 734 -56.09 -9.16 -13.00
C VAL A 734 -56.68 -8.56 -11.71
N GLN A 735 -57.59 -9.28 -11.05
CA GLN A 735 -58.14 -8.86 -9.76
C GLN A 735 -57.07 -8.81 -8.67
N VAL A 736 -56.16 -9.81 -8.64
CA VAL A 736 -55.02 -9.83 -7.71
C VAL A 736 -54.09 -8.64 -7.97
N LEU A 737 -53.77 -8.33 -9.23
CA LEU A 737 -52.92 -7.19 -9.57
C LEU A 737 -53.56 -5.86 -9.14
N LYS A 738 -54.84 -5.64 -9.45
CA LYS A 738 -55.55 -4.40 -9.09
C LYS A 738 -55.73 -4.24 -7.59
N SER A 739 -56.07 -5.31 -6.86
CA SER A 739 -56.25 -5.26 -5.40
C SER A 739 -54.99 -4.85 -4.62
N ARG A 740 -53.81 -5.05 -5.21
CA ARG A 740 -52.51 -4.65 -4.66
C ARG A 740 -51.91 -3.42 -5.33
N GLY A 741 -52.63 -2.75 -6.23
CA GLY A 741 -52.16 -1.54 -6.92
C GLY A 741 -51.08 -1.77 -7.99
N PHE A 742 -50.90 -3.01 -8.44
CA PHE A 742 -49.99 -3.37 -9.55
C PHE A 742 -50.63 -3.16 -10.92
N PHE A 743 -49.81 -3.03 -11.96
CA PHE A 743 -50.30 -2.85 -13.32
C PHE A 743 -50.67 -4.18 -13.99
N ALA A 744 -51.85 -4.24 -14.60
CA ALA A 744 -52.41 -5.46 -15.18
C ALA A 744 -52.14 -5.65 -16.69
N HIS A 745 -51.14 -4.96 -17.27
CA HIS A 745 -50.85 -5.05 -18.70
C HIS A 745 -49.55 -5.82 -19.00
N GLU A 746 -49.55 -6.64 -20.06
CA GLU A 746 -48.42 -7.50 -20.43
C GLU A 746 -47.14 -6.74 -20.79
N TYR A 747 -47.23 -5.52 -21.31
CA TYR A 747 -46.07 -4.72 -21.69
C TYR A 747 -45.20 -4.30 -20.50
N TRP A 748 -45.73 -4.33 -19.27
CA TRP A 748 -44.98 -4.01 -18.04
C TRP A 748 -43.82 -4.96 -17.77
N TYR A 749 -43.88 -6.19 -18.29
CA TYR A 749 -42.74 -7.10 -18.23
C TYR A 749 -41.52 -6.53 -18.97
N TRP A 750 -41.71 -6.13 -20.22
CA TRP A 750 -40.65 -5.58 -21.06
C TRP A 750 -40.19 -4.21 -20.59
N LEU A 751 -41.13 -3.38 -20.12
CA LEU A 751 -40.80 -2.09 -19.51
C LEU A 751 -39.93 -2.28 -18.26
N GLY A 752 -40.27 -3.26 -17.42
CA GLY A 752 -39.50 -3.53 -16.21
C GLY A 752 -38.10 -4.07 -16.50
N LEU A 753 -37.98 -4.99 -17.47
CA LEU A 753 -36.68 -5.50 -17.92
C LEU A 753 -35.81 -4.39 -18.54
N GLY A 754 -36.40 -3.55 -19.39
CA GLY A 754 -35.72 -2.40 -19.99
C GLY A 754 -35.27 -1.36 -18.96
N ALA A 755 -36.13 -1.06 -17.97
CA ALA A 755 -35.79 -0.16 -16.87
C ALA A 755 -34.62 -0.70 -16.04
N LEU A 756 -34.64 -1.99 -15.66
CA LEU A 756 -33.54 -2.62 -14.92
C LEU A 756 -32.22 -2.54 -15.69
N PHE A 757 -32.24 -2.82 -17.00
CA PHE A 757 -31.04 -2.67 -17.84
C PHE A 757 -30.55 -1.23 -17.88
N GLY A 758 -31.46 -0.26 -18.00
CA GLY A 758 -31.14 1.17 -17.91
C GLY A 758 -30.47 1.56 -16.58
N PHE A 759 -30.99 1.05 -15.45
CA PHE A 759 -30.39 1.26 -14.13
C PHE A 759 -29.00 0.62 -14.01
N VAL A 760 -28.79 -0.58 -14.57
CA VAL A 760 -27.47 -1.23 -14.60
C VAL A 760 -26.45 -0.35 -15.31
N LEU A 761 -26.79 0.19 -16.49
CA LEU A 761 -25.89 1.08 -17.24
C LEU A 761 -25.64 2.38 -16.48
N LEU A 762 -26.69 3.01 -15.95
CA LEU A 762 -26.61 4.26 -15.20
C LEU A 762 -25.71 4.12 -13.96
N LEU A 763 -25.90 3.06 -13.18
CA LEU A 763 -25.13 2.82 -11.95
C LEU A 763 -23.68 2.45 -12.23
N ASN A 764 -23.40 1.67 -13.28
CA ASN A 764 -22.01 1.38 -13.68
C ASN A 764 -21.30 2.64 -14.23
N PHE A 765 -22.02 3.50 -14.94
CA PHE A 765 -21.49 4.80 -15.36
C PHE A 765 -21.20 5.70 -14.15
N ALA A 766 -22.14 5.82 -13.22
CA ALA A 766 -21.96 6.57 -11.98
C ALA A 766 -20.82 6.01 -11.11
N TYR A 767 -20.67 4.69 -11.05
CA TYR A 767 -19.53 4.01 -10.40
C TYR A 767 -18.19 4.40 -11.05
N THR A 768 -18.12 4.42 -12.38
CA THR A 768 -16.92 4.86 -13.09
C THR A 768 -16.61 6.34 -12.85
N LEU A 769 -17.65 7.18 -12.82
CA LEU A 769 -17.55 8.60 -12.51
C LEU A 769 -17.04 8.82 -11.08
N ALA A 770 -17.61 8.10 -10.11
CA ALA A 770 -17.19 8.14 -8.71
C ALA A 770 -15.72 7.75 -8.54
N LEU A 771 -15.27 6.69 -9.20
CA LEU A 771 -13.84 6.30 -9.19
C LEU A 771 -12.91 7.35 -9.82
N THR A 772 -13.44 8.15 -10.74
CA THR A 772 -12.67 9.18 -11.45
C THR A 772 -12.48 10.44 -10.59
N PHE A 773 -13.51 10.84 -9.83
CA PHE A 773 -13.51 12.12 -9.12
C PHE A 773 -13.36 12.05 -7.60
N LEU A 774 -13.61 10.89 -6.97
CA LEU A 774 -13.49 10.77 -5.52
C LEU A 774 -12.07 10.33 -5.13
N ASP A 775 -11.56 10.93 -4.06
CA ASP A 775 -10.28 10.60 -3.44
C ASP A 775 -10.47 9.83 -2.13
N PRO A 776 -9.43 9.17 -1.58
CA PRO A 776 -9.48 8.50 -0.27
C PRO A 776 -10.06 9.37 0.85
N PHE A 777 -10.80 8.77 1.79
CA PHE A 777 -11.40 9.51 2.93
C PHE A 777 -10.36 9.96 3.97
N GLU A 778 -9.30 9.18 4.17
CA GLU A 778 -8.26 9.44 5.15
C GLU A 778 -7.20 10.37 4.56
N LYS A 779 -7.40 11.68 4.71
CA LYS A 779 -6.30 12.62 4.69
C LYS A 779 -5.82 12.79 6.14
N PRO A 780 -4.57 12.45 6.49
CA PRO A 780 -4.03 12.77 7.81
C PRO A 780 -4.14 14.29 8.01
N ARG A 781 -5.02 14.71 8.91
CA ARG A 781 -5.26 16.13 9.18
C ARG A 781 -4.12 16.64 10.05
N ALA A 782 -3.44 17.70 9.61
CA ALA A 782 -2.44 18.36 10.43
C ALA A 782 -3.12 18.95 11.67
N VAL A 783 -2.69 18.50 12.85
CA VAL A 783 -3.14 19.02 14.15
C VAL A 783 -2.02 19.87 14.73
N ILE A 784 -2.32 21.12 15.06
CA ILE A 784 -1.36 22.02 15.72
C ILE A 784 -1.50 21.81 17.24
N THR A 785 -0.42 21.39 17.89
CA THR A 785 -0.31 21.26 19.35
C THR A 785 -0.05 22.63 19.99
N GLU A 786 -0.73 22.94 21.10
CA GLU A 786 -0.62 24.23 21.82
C GLU A 786 0.81 24.52 22.35
N GLU A 787 1.69 23.53 22.47
CA GLU A 787 3.10 23.72 22.90
C GLU A 787 3.96 24.54 21.90
N ILE A 788 3.53 24.70 20.65
CA ILE A 788 4.24 25.56 19.68
C ILE A 788 4.00 27.04 20.00
N GLU A 789 2.81 27.40 20.51
CA GLU A 789 2.46 28.79 20.82
C GLU A 789 3.21 29.34 22.04
N SER A 790 3.46 28.52 23.06
CA SER A 790 4.22 28.97 24.23
C SER A 790 5.69 29.27 23.88
N ASN A 791 6.26 28.53 22.92
CA ASN A 791 7.62 28.77 22.45
C ASN A 791 7.73 30.00 21.55
N GLU A 792 6.76 30.26 20.66
CA GLU A 792 6.74 31.47 19.83
C GLU A 792 6.46 32.75 20.65
N GLN A 793 5.68 32.65 21.73
CA GLN A 793 5.48 33.77 22.66
C GLN A 793 6.71 34.04 23.53
N ASP A 794 7.42 33.01 23.99
CA ASP A 794 8.70 33.17 24.70
C ASP A 794 9.79 33.79 23.80
N ASP A 795 9.83 33.45 22.51
CA ASP A 795 10.79 34.03 21.56
C ASP A 795 10.48 35.50 21.21
N ARG A 796 9.21 35.95 21.32
CA ARG A 796 8.84 37.37 21.18
C ARG A 796 9.05 38.20 22.45
N ILE A 797 9.18 37.56 23.61
CA ILE A 797 9.43 38.21 24.91
C ILE A 797 10.91 38.04 25.33
N GLY A 798 11.80 37.82 24.35
CA GLY A 798 13.25 37.79 24.51
C GLY A 798 13.87 39.17 24.77
N GLY A 799 13.45 39.83 25.85
CA GLY A 799 13.99 41.10 26.32
C GLY A 799 13.80 41.24 27.82
N ASN A 800 14.83 40.85 28.58
CA ASN A 800 14.97 40.99 30.04
C ASN A 800 14.02 40.17 30.92
N VAL A 801 14.49 39.01 31.38
CA VAL A 801 14.14 38.51 32.72
C VAL A 801 15.43 38.22 33.48
N GLN A 802 15.82 39.19 34.30
CA GLN A 802 16.77 39.00 35.40
C GLN A 802 16.13 38.06 36.43
N LEU A 803 16.86 37.01 36.79
CA LEU A 803 16.52 36.07 37.84
C LEU A 803 16.64 36.79 39.21
N SER A 804 15.56 37.40 39.71
CA SER A 804 15.52 37.96 41.06
C SER A 804 14.97 36.92 42.05
N THR A 805 15.88 36.40 42.87
CA THR A 805 15.60 35.79 44.17
C THR A 805 14.87 36.79 45.07
N LEU A 806 13.68 36.44 45.58
CA LEU A 806 13.14 37.08 46.79
C LEU A 806 12.31 36.06 47.59
N GLY A 807 12.76 35.83 48.82
CA GLY A 807 12.01 35.17 49.88
C GLY A 807 11.30 36.18 50.78
N GLY A 808 10.41 35.63 51.61
CA GLY A 808 9.70 36.30 52.70
C GLY A 808 8.30 36.78 52.32
N SER A 809 7.27 36.73 53.16
CA SER A 809 7.11 36.22 54.53
C SER A 809 5.62 36.40 54.91
N SER A 810 5.18 35.69 55.96
CA SER A 810 4.11 36.06 56.92
C SER A 810 2.64 35.88 56.46
N ASN A 811 1.66 35.53 57.30
CA ASN A 811 1.61 35.22 58.75
C ASN A 811 0.22 34.64 59.10
N HIS A 812 0.16 33.81 60.16
CA HIS A 812 -0.85 33.75 61.26
C HIS A 812 -1.05 32.31 61.78
N ASN A 813 -0.55 32.01 63.00
CA ASN A 813 -1.26 31.98 64.31
C ASN A 813 -2.27 30.80 64.40
N THR A 814 -2.35 29.96 65.44
CA THR A 814 -1.93 30.00 66.85
C THR A 814 -2.29 28.66 67.54
N ARG A 815 -1.52 28.25 68.58
CA ARG A 815 -1.92 27.52 69.83
C ARG A 815 -2.52 26.10 69.67
N SER A 816 -2.36 25.10 70.54
CA SER A 816 -1.74 24.91 71.87
C SER A 816 -1.94 23.43 72.30
N GLY A 817 -1.08 22.91 73.18
CA GLY A 817 -1.32 21.75 74.08
C GLY A 817 -0.66 20.45 73.59
N SER A 818 0.43 19.93 74.18
CA SER A 818 0.52 19.20 75.48
C SER A 818 -0.39 17.96 75.49
N THR A 819 0.01 16.73 75.82
CA THR A 819 1.10 16.21 76.68
C THR A 819 1.08 14.67 76.58
N ASP A 820 2.14 14.03 77.11
CA ASP A 820 2.20 12.64 77.63
C ASP A 820 2.25 11.48 76.61
N ASP A 821 3.05 10.43 76.74
CA ASP A 821 4.04 9.99 77.74
C ASP A 821 4.95 8.94 77.03
N ILE A 822 6.28 9.03 77.04
CA ILE A 822 7.24 8.58 78.07
C ILE A 822 7.55 7.06 78.07
N ARG A 823 8.87 6.80 77.95
CA ARG A 823 9.71 5.63 78.33
C ARG A 823 9.67 4.39 77.42
N GLY A 824 10.80 3.75 77.11
CA GLY A 824 12.09 3.75 77.80
C GLY A 824 13.29 3.44 76.91
N GLN A 825 14.42 4.04 77.30
CA GLN A 825 15.78 3.75 76.89
C GLN A 825 16.22 2.35 77.34
N GLN A 826 17.13 1.73 76.59
CA GLN A 826 18.46 1.27 77.07
C GLN A 826 19.15 0.54 75.90
N SER A 827 20.22 1.11 75.33
CA SER A 827 21.64 0.90 75.70
C SER A 827 22.14 -0.48 75.24
N SER A 828 23.26 -0.66 74.55
CA SER A 828 24.49 0.13 74.49
C SER A 828 25.48 -0.48 73.49
N SER A 829 26.26 0.41 72.84
CA SER A 829 27.74 0.39 72.66
C SER A 829 28.42 -0.81 71.98
N GLN A 830 29.52 -0.71 71.23
CA GLN A 830 30.39 0.35 70.67
C GLN A 830 31.51 -0.40 69.94
N SER A 831 31.98 0.11 68.79
CA SER A 831 33.38 0.16 68.31
C SER A 831 33.37 0.46 66.81
N LEU A 832 33.72 1.69 66.39
CA LEU A 832 35.05 2.09 65.88
C LEU A 832 35.42 1.30 64.60
N SER A 833 35.71 1.87 63.42
CA SER A 833 36.21 3.21 63.10
C SER A 833 36.39 3.39 61.58
N LEU A 834 36.40 4.67 61.15
CA LEU A 834 37.20 5.26 60.05
C LEU A 834 36.91 4.86 58.58
N ALA A 835 36.13 5.70 57.88
CA ALA A 835 36.62 6.52 56.75
C ALA A 835 35.45 7.32 56.12
N GLU A 836 35.16 8.50 56.67
CA GLU A 836 34.40 9.55 55.99
C GLU A 836 35.37 10.46 55.25
N ALA A 837 35.33 10.45 53.92
CA ALA A 837 35.66 11.60 53.06
C ALA A 837 35.33 11.28 51.60
N GLU A 838 34.07 11.49 51.19
CA GLU A 838 33.69 11.96 49.84
C GLU A 838 32.17 12.17 49.76
N ALA A 839 31.68 13.19 50.47
CA ALA A 839 30.36 13.75 50.24
C ALA A 839 30.47 14.92 49.25
N SER A 840 30.26 14.67 47.96
CA SER A 840 29.67 15.63 47.00
C SER A 840 29.57 15.02 45.59
N ARG A 841 28.57 14.17 45.36
CA ARG A 841 28.02 13.96 44.02
C ARG A 841 26.58 14.48 44.00
N PRO A 842 26.15 15.20 42.95
CA PRO A 842 24.79 15.68 42.86
C PRO A 842 23.86 14.46 42.87
N LYS A 843 22.88 14.45 43.78
CA LYS A 843 21.83 13.42 43.84
C LYS A 843 21.18 13.34 42.45
N LYS A 844 21.46 12.26 41.71
CA LYS A 844 20.65 11.87 40.55
C LYS A 844 19.21 11.75 41.07
N LYS A 845 18.31 12.62 40.61
CA LYS A 845 16.87 12.45 40.80
C LYS A 845 16.43 11.22 40.00
N GLY A 846 16.67 10.03 40.54
CA GLY A 846 16.15 8.77 40.02
C GLY A 846 14.74 8.53 40.55
N MET A 847 13.87 8.00 39.70
CA MET A 847 12.54 7.54 40.06
C MET A 847 12.67 6.36 41.04
N VAL A 848 12.20 6.53 42.29
CA VAL A 848 12.27 5.51 43.35
C VAL A 848 11.00 4.67 43.30
N LEU A 849 10.94 3.73 42.35
CA LEU A 849 10.04 2.59 42.46
C LEU A 849 10.89 1.39 42.87
N PRO A 850 10.55 0.65 43.95
CA PRO A 850 11.27 -0.54 44.35
C PRO A 850 11.00 -1.64 43.33
N PHE A 851 11.98 -1.95 42.49
CA PHE A 851 11.92 -3.09 41.58
C PHE A 851 12.79 -4.22 42.11
N GLU A 852 12.22 -5.42 42.24
CA GLU A 852 13.00 -6.63 42.51
C GLU A 852 13.70 -7.10 41.24
N PRO A 853 15.02 -7.39 41.28
CA PRO A 853 15.74 -7.89 40.13
C PRO A 853 15.36 -9.35 39.83
N HIS A 854 14.80 -9.61 38.65
CA HIS A 854 14.47 -10.98 38.19
C HIS A 854 15.40 -11.43 37.06
N SER A 855 15.92 -12.66 37.15
CA SER A 855 16.62 -13.32 36.04
C SER A 855 15.66 -14.17 35.23
N LEU A 856 15.86 -14.23 33.91
CA LEU A 856 15.09 -15.12 33.02
C LEU A 856 16.07 -16.10 32.39
N THR A 857 15.79 -17.39 32.46
CA THR A 857 16.58 -18.43 31.77
C THR A 857 15.67 -19.29 30.94
N PHE A 858 16.17 -19.74 29.80
CA PHE A 858 15.45 -20.62 28.90
C PHE A 858 16.42 -21.66 28.33
N ASP A 859 15.95 -22.89 28.20
CA ASP A 859 16.78 -24.03 27.82
C ASP A 859 16.05 -24.93 26.83
N GLU A 860 16.74 -25.26 25.74
CA GLU A 860 16.30 -26.07 24.61
C GLU A 860 14.90 -25.68 24.09
N VAL A 861 14.66 -24.36 23.98
CA VAL A 861 13.36 -23.87 23.51
C VAL A 861 13.22 -24.16 22.02
N VAL A 862 12.24 -25.00 21.70
CA VAL A 862 11.82 -25.33 20.34
C VAL A 862 10.41 -24.80 20.13
N TYR A 863 10.18 -24.15 18.99
CA TYR A 863 8.85 -23.75 18.55
C TYR A 863 8.61 -24.29 17.16
N SER A 864 7.52 -25.04 17.00
CA SER A 864 7.11 -25.61 15.73
C SER A 864 5.62 -25.34 15.45
N VAL A 865 5.28 -25.26 14.17
CA VAL A 865 3.90 -25.13 13.69
C VAL A 865 3.63 -26.22 12.66
N ASP A 866 2.37 -26.56 12.43
CA ASP A 866 2.02 -27.51 11.39
C ASP A 866 2.47 -27.00 10.02
N MET A 867 2.97 -27.90 9.18
CA MET A 867 3.50 -27.54 7.86
C MET A 867 2.38 -26.96 6.98
N PRO A 868 2.53 -25.73 6.45
CA PRO A 868 1.53 -25.14 5.56
C PRO A 868 1.29 -26.02 4.31
N GLU A 869 0.04 -26.13 3.87
CA GLU A 869 -0.31 -26.99 2.72
C GLU A 869 0.45 -26.61 1.45
N GLU A 870 0.74 -25.33 1.25
CA GLU A 870 1.50 -24.80 0.13
C GLU A 870 2.92 -25.38 0.04
N MET A 871 3.57 -25.62 1.19
CA MET A 871 4.92 -26.21 1.24
C MET A 871 4.90 -27.74 1.10
N LYS A 872 3.82 -28.40 1.55
CA LYS A 872 3.64 -29.85 1.29
C LYS A 872 3.50 -30.12 -0.21
N VAL A 873 2.80 -29.24 -0.94
CA VAL A 873 2.66 -29.32 -2.41
C VAL A 873 4.00 -29.09 -3.14
N GLN A 874 4.94 -28.35 -2.55
CA GLN A 874 6.30 -28.16 -3.07
C GLN A 874 7.26 -29.32 -2.75
N GLY A 875 6.78 -30.40 -2.13
CA GLY A 875 7.54 -31.64 -1.91
C GLY A 875 8.24 -31.74 -0.55
N VAL A 876 7.89 -30.89 0.43
CA VAL A 876 8.41 -31.01 1.79
C VAL A 876 7.70 -32.18 2.52
N LEU A 877 8.47 -33.18 2.92
CA LEU A 877 7.97 -34.43 3.55
C LEU A 877 7.69 -34.29 5.05
N GLU A 878 8.14 -33.20 5.68
CA GLU A 878 7.99 -32.99 7.12
C GLU A 878 6.59 -32.46 7.47
N ASP A 879 6.01 -32.97 8.57
CA ASP A 879 4.68 -32.56 9.02
C ASP A 879 4.68 -31.27 9.84
N LYS A 880 5.83 -30.86 10.38
CA LYS A 880 5.97 -29.67 11.23
C LYS A 880 7.10 -28.78 10.76
N LEU A 881 6.81 -27.50 10.62
CA LEU A 881 7.80 -26.46 10.37
C LEU A 881 8.40 -26.00 11.70
N VAL A 882 9.68 -26.29 11.91
CA VAL A 882 10.42 -25.82 13.10
C VAL A 882 10.89 -24.38 12.87
N LEU A 883 10.44 -23.46 13.71
CA LEU A 883 10.75 -22.03 13.64
C LEU A 883 11.82 -21.59 14.64
N LEU A 884 11.89 -22.27 15.79
CA LEU A 884 13.01 -22.16 16.75
C LEU A 884 13.48 -23.57 17.04
N ASN A 885 14.79 -23.80 16.99
CA ASN A 885 15.38 -25.13 17.14
C ASN A 885 16.39 -25.15 18.29
N GLY A 886 15.96 -25.62 19.47
CA GLY A 886 16.84 -25.88 20.61
C GLY A 886 17.55 -24.64 21.15
N VAL A 887 16.86 -23.50 21.24
CA VAL A 887 17.48 -22.23 21.65
C VAL A 887 17.57 -22.15 23.17
N SER A 888 18.79 -21.97 23.70
CA SER A 888 19.05 -21.76 25.14
C SER A 888 19.69 -20.40 25.40
N GLY A 889 19.43 -19.81 26.58
CA GLY A 889 19.99 -18.52 26.96
C GLY A 889 19.52 -18.01 28.34
N ALA A 890 20.11 -16.89 28.77
CA ALA A 890 19.79 -16.28 30.06
C ALA A 890 19.88 -14.74 30.00
N PHE A 891 18.92 -14.06 30.61
CA PHE A 891 18.89 -12.62 30.82
C PHE A 891 19.12 -12.31 32.30
N ARG A 892 20.13 -11.47 32.56
CA ARG A 892 20.57 -11.11 33.91
C ARG A 892 20.01 -9.74 34.33
N PRO A 893 19.61 -9.56 35.59
CA PRO A 893 19.24 -8.24 36.10
C PRO A 893 20.40 -7.24 35.96
N GLY A 894 20.06 -5.98 35.65
CA GLY A 894 21.04 -4.90 35.51
C GLY A 894 21.91 -4.95 34.24
N VAL A 895 21.68 -5.93 33.35
CA VAL A 895 22.40 -6.05 32.08
C VAL A 895 21.46 -5.75 30.91
N LEU A 896 21.80 -4.72 30.12
CA LEU A 896 21.11 -4.45 28.87
C LEU A 896 21.53 -5.51 27.84
N THR A 897 20.61 -6.43 27.52
CA THR A 897 20.86 -7.52 26.57
C THR A 897 20.15 -7.20 25.25
N ALA A 898 20.88 -7.24 24.14
CA ALA A 898 20.33 -7.02 22.79
C ALA A 898 20.27 -8.35 22.01
N LEU A 899 19.12 -8.63 21.40
CA LEU A 899 18.95 -9.77 20.49
C LEU A 899 19.17 -9.31 19.05
N MET A 900 20.25 -9.75 18.42
CA MET A 900 20.62 -9.37 17.05
C MET A 900 20.62 -10.56 16.10
N GLY A 901 20.30 -10.31 14.84
CA GLY A 901 20.27 -11.31 13.78
C GLY A 901 19.55 -10.79 12.54
N VAL A 902 19.77 -11.42 11.39
CA VAL A 902 19.15 -11.04 10.10
C VAL A 902 17.62 -11.12 10.15
N SER A 903 16.94 -10.43 9.23
CA SER A 903 15.49 -10.55 9.09
C SER A 903 15.09 -12.02 8.84
N GLY A 904 14.03 -12.49 9.49
CA GLY A 904 13.60 -13.90 9.41
C GLY A 904 14.32 -14.89 10.35
N ALA A 905 15.38 -14.48 11.08
CA ALA A 905 16.11 -15.37 12.01
C ALA A 905 15.34 -15.83 13.27
N GLY A 906 14.03 -15.57 13.37
CA GLY A 906 13.22 -15.99 14.52
C GLY A 906 13.31 -15.09 15.76
N LYS A 907 13.86 -13.88 15.66
CA LYS A 907 14.02 -12.94 16.80
C LYS A 907 12.69 -12.62 17.50
N THR A 908 11.72 -12.12 16.75
CA THR A 908 10.37 -11.82 17.26
C THR A 908 9.68 -13.08 17.74
N THR A 909 9.88 -14.21 17.06
CA THR A 909 9.35 -15.50 17.49
C THR A 909 9.89 -15.92 18.85
N LEU A 910 11.19 -15.80 19.08
CA LEU A 910 11.81 -16.08 20.38
C LEU A 910 11.25 -15.14 21.45
N MET A 911 11.19 -13.84 21.16
CA MET A 911 10.61 -12.87 22.08
C MET A 911 9.14 -13.14 22.40
N ASP A 912 8.31 -13.51 21.42
CA ASP A 912 6.90 -13.86 21.60
C ASP A 912 6.74 -15.15 22.42
N VAL A 913 7.60 -16.14 22.22
CA VAL A 913 7.61 -17.41 23.00
C VAL A 913 8.01 -17.12 24.45
N LEU A 914 9.09 -16.36 24.66
CA LEU A 914 9.52 -15.94 25.98
C LEU A 914 8.48 -15.05 26.67
N ALA A 915 7.77 -14.21 25.92
CA ALA A 915 6.65 -13.41 26.42
C ALA A 915 5.36 -14.22 26.65
N GLY A 916 5.27 -15.43 26.08
CA GLY A 916 4.10 -16.31 26.11
C GLY A 916 2.89 -15.78 25.34
N ARG A 917 3.16 -15.11 24.22
CA ARG A 917 2.16 -14.56 23.31
C ARG A 917 1.80 -15.50 22.16
N LYS A 918 2.59 -16.55 21.90
CA LYS A 918 2.24 -17.59 20.92
C LYS A 918 1.21 -18.54 21.53
N THR A 919 -0.03 -18.42 21.09
CA THR A 919 -1.15 -19.30 21.49
C THR A 919 -1.35 -20.49 20.55
N GLY A 920 -0.77 -20.45 19.34
CA GLY A 920 -0.78 -21.56 18.38
C GLY A 920 0.62 -22.14 18.14
N GLY A 921 0.67 -23.42 17.73
CA GLY A 921 1.90 -24.20 17.55
C GLY A 921 2.33 -24.95 18.81
N TYR A 922 3.43 -25.70 18.71
CA TYR A 922 3.98 -26.51 19.78
C TYR A 922 5.26 -25.85 20.31
N ILE A 923 5.26 -25.52 21.60
CA ILE A 923 6.43 -25.00 22.32
C ILE A 923 6.95 -26.11 23.24
N THR A 924 8.22 -26.46 23.12
CA THR A 924 8.91 -27.37 24.04
C THR A 924 10.17 -26.71 24.57
N GLY A 925 10.74 -27.25 25.66
CA GLY A 925 11.85 -26.64 26.39
C GLY A 925 11.41 -26.02 27.71
N ASN A 926 12.37 -25.55 28.50
CA ASN A 926 12.15 -25.03 29.85
C ASN A 926 12.38 -23.52 29.89
N ILE A 927 11.46 -22.77 30.51
CA ILE A 927 11.63 -21.33 30.77
C ILE A 927 11.43 -21.09 32.27
N THR A 928 12.42 -20.49 32.92
CA THR A 928 12.36 -20.18 34.37
C THR A 928 12.64 -18.71 34.64
N ILE A 929 11.97 -18.18 35.66
CA ILE A 929 12.15 -16.81 36.18
C ILE A 929 12.70 -16.93 37.59
N SER A 930 13.93 -16.47 37.80
CA SER A 930 14.64 -16.55 39.08
C SER A 930 14.66 -17.98 39.67
N GLY A 931 14.78 -18.99 38.80
CA GLY A 931 14.79 -20.42 39.16
C GLY A 931 13.41 -21.09 39.25
N TYR A 932 12.32 -20.33 39.19
CA TYR A 932 10.96 -20.89 39.21
C TYR A 932 10.40 -21.09 37.79
N PRO A 933 9.66 -22.18 37.51
CA PRO A 933 9.01 -22.36 36.21
C PRO A 933 8.11 -21.18 35.85
N LYS A 934 8.22 -20.69 34.61
CA LYS A 934 7.43 -19.56 34.12
C LYS A 934 5.94 -19.90 34.13
N LYS A 935 5.15 -19.14 34.90
CA LYS A 935 3.68 -19.12 34.82
C LYS A 935 3.22 -17.87 34.08
N GLN A 936 2.39 -18.04 33.05
CA GLN A 936 2.05 -16.95 32.13
C GLN A 936 1.28 -15.79 32.80
N GLU A 937 0.32 -16.11 33.67
CA GLU A 937 -0.53 -15.13 34.34
C GLU A 937 0.25 -14.15 35.23
N THR A 938 1.26 -14.65 35.95
CA THR A 938 2.10 -13.84 36.84
C THR A 938 3.24 -13.15 36.08
N PHE A 939 3.78 -13.81 35.06
CA PHE A 939 4.87 -13.26 34.25
C PHE A 939 4.49 -11.96 33.52
N ALA A 940 3.24 -11.85 33.04
CA ALA A 940 2.74 -10.65 32.38
C ALA A 940 2.67 -9.41 33.30
N ARG A 941 2.66 -9.59 34.63
CA ARG A 941 2.65 -8.46 35.59
C ARG A 941 4.04 -7.88 35.84
N ILE A 942 5.09 -8.69 35.69
CA ILE A 942 6.48 -8.31 35.99
C ILE A 942 7.32 -8.06 34.72
N SER A 943 6.75 -8.32 33.53
CA SER A 943 7.40 -8.08 32.24
C SER A 943 6.64 -7.04 31.43
N GLY A 944 7.39 -6.12 30.81
CA GLY A 944 6.87 -5.22 29.79
C GLY A 944 7.22 -5.75 28.41
N TYR A 945 6.22 -5.87 27.54
CA TYR A 945 6.43 -6.17 26.12
C TYR A 945 5.91 -4.99 25.29
N CYS A 946 6.76 -4.44 24.44
CA CYS A 946 6.36 -3.46 23.44
C CYS A 946 6.23 -4.20 22.10
N GLU A 947 5.06 -4.10 21.49
CA GLU A 947 4.79 -4.75 20.21
C GLU A 947 5.46 -3.99 19.07
N GLN A 948 5.59 -4.65 17.91
CA GLN A 948 6.13 -4.00 16.71
C GLN A 948 5.14 -2.98 16.11
N ASN A 949 3.84 -3.21 16.28
CA ASN A 949 2.79 -2.29 15.88
C ASN A 949 2.15 -1.68 17.12
N ASP A 950 2.07 -0.36 17.16
CA ASP A 950 1.47 0.36 18.28
C ASP A 950 -0.06 0.28 18.20
N ILE A 951 -0.67 -0.40 19.16
CA ILE A 951 -2.13 -0.45 19.33
C ILE A 951 -2.51 0.46 20.49
N HIS A 952 -2.92 1.67 20.18
CA HIS A 952 -3.42 2.63 21.14
C HIS A 952 -4.84 3.05 20.80
N SER A 953 -5.64 3.36 21.83
CA SER A 953 -6.94 3.97 21.60
C SER A 953 -6.73 5.38 21.03
N PRO A 954 -7.31 5.71 19.86
CA PRO A 954 -7.10 7.01 19.23
C PRO A 954 -7.83 8.16 19.96
N PHE A 955 -8.63 7.84 20.99
CA PHE A 955 -9.50 8.79 21.70
C PHE A 955 -8.95 9.24 23.06
N VAL A 956 -7.76 8.79 23.45
CA VAL A 956 -7.11 9.15 24.72
C VAL A 956 -5.80 9.87 24.47
N THR A 957 -5.45 10.83 25.33
CA THR A 957 -4.18 11.54 25.26
C THR A 957 -3.02 10.61 25.65
N ILE A 958 -1.78 11.02 25.30
CA ILE A 958 -0.56 10.29 25.70
C ILE A 958 -0.46 10.19 27.22
N TYR A 959 -0.75 11.30 27.92
CA TYR A 959 -0.72 11.33 29.38
C TYR A 959 -1.74 10.37 30.00
N GLU A 960 -2.99 10.36 29.51
CA GLU A 960 -4.03 9.45 29.97
C GLU A 960 -3.68 8.00 29.70
N SER A 961 -3.11 7.69 28.53
CA SER A 961 -2.67 6.33 28.17
C SER A 961 -1.60 5.80 29.12
N LEU A 962 -0.58 6.63 29.41
CA LEU A 962 0.49 6.29 30.35
C LEU A 962 -0.03 6.14 31.78
N LEU A 963 -0.93 7.03 32.21
CA LEU A 963 -1.55 6.97 33.54
C LEU A 963 -2.43 5.73 33.70
N PHE A 964 -3.23 5.41 32.70
CA PHE A 964 -4.05 4.20 32.67
C PHE A 964 -3.19 2.93 32.73
N SER A 965 -2.12 2.86 31.93
CA SER A 965 -1.16 1.75 31.98
C SER A 965 -0.49 1.64 33.36
N ALA A 966 -0.14 2.77 33.99
CA ALA A 966 0.44 2.78 35.33
C ALA A 966 -0.55 2.27 36.38
N TRP A 967 -1.85 2.61 36.27
CA TRP A 967 -2.89 2.12 37.18
C TRP A 967 -3.10 0.61 37.11
N LEU A 968 -2.97 0.01 35.92
CA LEU A 968 -3.17 -1.42 35.72
C LEU A 968 -1.96 -2.27 36.11
N ARG A 969 -0.74 -1.71 36.03
CA ARG A 969 0.51 -2.47 36.24
C ARG A 969 1.13 -2.31 37.63
N LEU A 970 0.95 -1.15 38.27
CA LEU A 970 1.55 -0.91 39.60
C LEU A 970 0.72 -1.57 40.71
N SER A 971 1.40 -2.00 41.77
CA SER A 971 0.77 -2.60 42.96
C SER A 971 -0.28 -1.64 43.55
N PRO A 972 -1.41 -2.17 44.09
CA PRO A 972 -2.39 -1.37 44.84
C PRO A 972 -1.76 -0.50 45.94
N GLU A 973 -0.63 -0.93 46.49
CA GLU A 973 0.11 -0.27 47.57
C GLU A 973 0.83 1.02 47.13
N VAL A 974 1.00 1.26 45.82
CA VAL A 974 1.58 2.50 45.31
C VAL A 974 0.52 3.60 45.29
N ASP A 975 0.74 4.67 46.06
CA ASP A 975 -0.19 5.81 46.15
C ASP A 975 -0.43 6.51 44.79
N SER A 976 -1.65 7.02 44.61
CA SER A 976 -2.14 7.71 43.42
C SER A 976 -1.28 8.90 43.00
N GLU A 977 -0.73 9.67 43.96
CA GLU A 977 0.16 10.79 43.69
C GLU A 977 1.51 10.30 43.14
N THR A 978 2.06 9.21 43.70
CA THR A 978 3.29 8.57 43.19
C THR A 978 3.10 8.04 41.76
N ARG A 979 1.92 7.50 41.42
CA ARG A 979 1.58 7.06 40.05
C ARG A 979 1.51 8.22 39.06
N LYS A 980 0.98 9.38 39.47
CA LYS A 980 0.92 10.61 38.65
C LYS A 980 2.30 11.27 38.48
N VAL A 981 3.15 11.22 39.50
CA VAL A 981 4.50 11.79 39.44
C VAL A 981 5.41 10.99 38.51
N GLY A 982 5.34 9.65 38.55
CA GLY A 982 6.09 8.77 37.64
C GLY A 982 5.73 8.98 36.16
N THR A 983 4.49 9.36 35.86
CA THR A 983 4.02 9.64 34.50
C THR A 983 4.36 11.04 33.99
N LYS A 984 4.63 12.01 34.88
CA LYS A 984 5.00 13.40 34.51
C LYS A 984 6.50 13.62 34.28
N SER A 985 7.37 12.68 34.64
CA SER A 985 8.83 12.85 34.51
C SER A 985 9.49 11.69 33.73
N PRO A 986 9.41 11.66 32.38
CA PRO A 986 10.07 10.65 31.56
C PRO A 986 11.59 10.84 31.42
N ARG A 987 12.18 11.88 32.02
CA ARG A 987 13.59 12.31 31.86
C ARG A 987 14.67 11.29 32.29
N VAL A 988 14.32 10.06 32.64
CA VAL A 988 15.25 9.07 33.21
C VAL A 988 15.46 7.84 32.32
N LEU A 989 14.68 7.65 31.25
CA LEU A 989 14.86 6.53 30.31
C LEU A 989 15.94 6.75 29.23
N GLY A 990 16.51 7.96 29.14
CA GLY A 990 17.64 8.27 28.27
C GLY A 990 18.86 8.65 29.09
N HIS A 991 19.68 7.67 29.47
CA HIS A 991 21.07 7.86 29.87
C HIS A 991 21.91 6.63 29.56
#